data_AF-A0A1U7WS22-F1
#
_entry.id   AF-A0A1U7WS22-F1
#
_cell.length_a   1.000
_cell.length_b   1.000
_cell.length_c   1.000
_cell.angle_alpha   90.00
_cell.angle_beta   90.00
_cell.angle_gamma   90.00
#
_symmetry.space_group_name_H-M   'P 1'
#
loop_
_entity.id
_entity.type
_entity.pdbx_description
1 polymer ?
#
loop_
_entity_poly.entity_id
_entity_poly.type
_entity_poly.pdbx_seq_one_letter_code
_entity_poly.pdbx_strand_id
1 'polypeptide(L)'
;MLEYMDYLDQNLNDAPRYLVRSVAFFAEKINILQKTDRYLRKVKVIQNKIRFIRYLYGAEINGNYVDREKLEGMQARIQFMADNVRQFCLDLWVKEDGDDTSNIESEPHYLLCLVMILEMEMKKIFLSELKASKFTQSRTFKDKKLPKGFSYQLHCLLVYLRDKKLDNFPPIVSARNIDVAIEFMLVFLGDIPNHVINGNRLNELLEKVGVLAGDILCVIQMQLLSGSTIKDDASKIDLGTIQILEKIEDLKAQVEERYYRSVIYRPSQFPTVGGLSFLDSLLRKLNEMLKSESGLDFMLKPYIVILEKELSYLTSVFRNVAKVQHEHEILKDLQRRTINLAYEAEVSIDSILAQCNALWYLFCSLPAIVKEIKNIREKVTEMRFKNLLSLKPCSVIDPSKHLPIQHSNLRYDEEIVGFENDTKNILRLLIRGTNELDVIPIVGMGGQGKTTIARKVYNNDNVISHFDVQAWCIISQIHNRRELLQEIFSQVTGSKYKVDEVGELADLLRKSLVGKRYLIVLDDIWDGMAWDDLRLSFPDGRNGSRIVVTTRLDKVGEDVKHHSDPYFLPFLTPEESRELLQKKVFQNEACPPELDDVSLDVARRCKGLPLVVVLASGIIKKKKTEEFWWHEVKDALFSYLDCETEDYSRETMQLSYDNLPDYLKPCFLYMGMFPEDARIRVSKLISLWIAEGFVQNIESERLMEETAEGYLMDLISSNVVMVSKRRYNGKVKYCQLHDVALHFCLERSRQETFMLAVKEHYRDFQTSIWKESRVSFSFSTELSEIALLGSRTRKPFHQHVRSLMTNGTEFLDWNPFRQVSELRLLKVLNLSSHLVIALSSATLKPLIHLKYLAVFTCEFDFHPESHFPHLETLIVKRFSASIISSVLPTFWKMEKLRLVEITNAVFHLDNDKHRIFEESPKLVNLRTLRRVKFPIGDTDRVDMLLQRCPNLQKLDIIISGCKNSSRICPRLENLTQLQILRLSFHPYQRISKLHLPSNIKKLVLSGTLTESAICFIAGLSSLEYLHLVDFYYESEEWCLGDTTFHKLKFLKLEELYVSKWDASEESFPQLETLVIKQCEYLEEIPLSFAYIQTLKQIKLIWCNNNKSLVASAVRIKEEVEENEATDRIDLIIKKHEGYLWQL
;
A
#
# COMPACT_ATOMS: atom_id res chain seq x y z
N MET A 1 31.69 -35.78 33.68
CA MET A 1 32.11 -35.15 32.39
C MET A 1 32.47 -36.18 31.33
N LEU A 2 33.42 -37.10 31.58
CA LEU A 2 33.80 -38.13 30.58
C LEU A 2 32.62 -39.02 30.13
N GLU A 3 31.77 -39.47 31.07
CA GLU A 3 30.56 -40.24 30.74
C GLU A 3 29.58 -39.49 29.82
N TYR A 4 29.41 -38.18 30.01
CA TYR A 4 28.58 -37.35 29.13
C TYR A 4 29.18 -37.18 27.73
N MET A 5 30.51 -37.12 27.63
CA MET A 5 31.22 -37.08 26.35
C MET A 5 31.13 -38.41 25.60
N ASP A 6 31.13 -39.53 26.32
CA ASP A 6 30.88 -40.87 25.76
C ASP A 6 29.47 -40.99 25.19
N TYR A 7 28.47 -40.53 25.95
CA TYR A 7 27.07 -40.51 25.52
C TYR A 7 26.85 -39.62 24.28
N LEU A 8 27.51 -38.46 24.23
CA LEU A 8 27.51 -37.55 23.08
C LEU A 8 28.07 -38.18 21.80
N ASP A 9 29.23 -38.86 21.88
CA ASP A 9 29.85 -39.51 20.71
C ASP A 9 28.93 -40.64 20.20
N GLN A 10 28.33 -41.42 21.09
CA GLN A 10 27.40 -42.49 20.71
C GLN A 10 26.17 -41.96 19.94
N ASN A 11 25.44 -40.98 20.49
CA ASN A 11 24.25 -40.41 19.85
C ASN A 11 24.55 -39.78 18.47
N LEU A 12 25.68 -39.06 18.37
CA LEU A 12 26.08 -38.45 17.10
C LEU A 12 26.48 -39.48 16.05
N ASN A 13 26.98 -40.66 16.43
CA ASN A 13 27.30 -41.75 15.49
C ASN A 13 26.04 -42.40 14.91
N ASP A 14 24.91 -42.33 15.62
CA ASP A 14 23.63 -42.87 15.15
C ASP A 14 22.81 -41.85 14.32
N ALA A 15 23.00 -40.53 14.50
CA ALA A 15 22.32 -39.47 13.74
C ALA A 15 22.35 -39.63 12.19
N PRO A 16 23.49 -39.99 11.56
CA PRO A 16 23.53 -40.27 10.11
C PRO A 16 22.66 -41.46 9.69
N ARG A 17 22.49 -42.47 10.55
CA ARG A 17 21.69 -43.67 10.25
C ARG A 17 20.19 -43.35 10.19
N TYR A 18 19.72 -42.45 11.05
CA TYR A 18 18.33 -41.98 11.04
C TYR A 18 18.02 -41.14 9.80
N LEU A 19 18.94 -40.27 9.36
CA LEU A 19 18.76 -39.46 8.13
C LEU A 19 18.71 -40.30 6.85
N VAL A 20 19.54 -41.33 6.75
CA VAL A 20 19.57 -42.20 5.55
C VAL A 20 18.26 -42.98 5.41
N ARG A 21 17.60 -43.34 6.51
CA ARG A 21 16.30 -44.01 6.50
C ARG A 21 15.15 -43.09 6.10
N SER A 22 15.14 -41.83 6.54
CA SER A 22 14.08 -40.87 6.20
C SER A 22 14.14 -40.39 4.74
N VAL A 23 15.33 -40.26 4.16
CA VAL A 23 15.51 -39.86 2.74
C VAL A 23 15.04 -40.95 1.77
N ALA A 24 15.08 -42.23 2.16
CA ALA A 24 14.57 -43.33 1.33
C ALA A 24 13.03 -43.25 1.11
N PHE A 25 12.32 -42.48 1.94
CA PHE A 25 10.87 -42.28 1.85
C PHE A 25 10.48 -41.10 0.93
N PHE A 26 11.37 -40.12 0.73
CA PHE A 26 11.12 -38.91 -0.08
C PHE A 26 11.96 -38.93 -1.38
N ALA A 27 11.59 -39.77 -2.35
CA ALA A 27 12.43 -40.06 -3.51
C ALA A 27 12.41 -39.02 -4.68
N GLU A 28 11.76 -37.86 -4.56
CA GLU A 28 11.44 -37.04 -5.77
C GLU A 28 12.14 -35.69 -5.98
N LYS A 29 13.11 -35.24 -5.16
CA LYS A 29 13.77 -33.93 -5.40
C LYS A 29 15.30 -33.92 -5.21
N ILE A 30 16.02 -33.55 -6.27
CA ILE A 30 17.48 -33.29 -6.31
C ILE A 30 17.92 -32.29 -5.22
N ASN A 31 17.07 -31.33 -4.88
CA ASN A 31 17.35 -30.30 -3.87
C ASN A 31 17.41 -30.88 -2.44
N ILE A 32 16.68 -31.97 -2.15
CA ILE A 32 16.70 -32.65 -0.85
C ILE A 32 18.04 -33.38 -0.66
N LEU A 33 18.52 -34.09 -1.68
CA LEU A 33 19.81 -34.80 -1.63
C LEU A 33 21.00 -33.86 -1.36
N GLN A 34 21.03 -32.68 -2.00
CA GLN A 34 22.08 -31.67 -1.75
C GLN A 34 22.03 -31.09 -0.33
N LYS A 35 20.83 -30.91 0.22
CA LYS A 35 20.63 -30.45 1.61
C LYS A 35 21.09 -31.50 2.62
N THR A 36 20.73 -32.77 2.41
CA THR A 36 21.14 -33.92 3.23
C THR A 36 22.66 -34.08 3.27
N ASP A 37 23.36 -33.95 2.14
CA ASP A 37 24.83 -34.03 2.10
C ASP A 37 25.50 -32.89 2.89
N ARG A 38 25.01 -31.65 2.73
CA ARG A 38 25.51 -30.49 3.49
C ARG A 38 25.33 -30.68 5.00
N TYR A 39 24.24 -31.30 5.42
CA TYR A 39 23.93 -31.60 6.80
C TYR A 39 24.87 -32.66 7.40
N LEU A 40 25.04 -33.80 6.72
CA LEU A 40 25.90 -34.90 7.18
C LEU A 40 27.36 -34.45 7.37
N ARG A 41 27.86 -33.58 6.49
CA ARG A 41 29.19 -32.96 6.64
C ARG A 41 29.32 -32.17 7.95
N LYS A 42 28.29 -31.46 8.40
CA LYS A 42 28.32 -30.67 9.65
C LYS A 42 28.32 -31.58 10.87
N VAL A 43 27.50 -32.62 10.90
CA VAL A 43 27.47 -33.61 12.00
C VAL A 43 28.86 -34.25 12.17
N LYS A 44 29.54 -34.57 11.08
CA LYS A 44 30.91 -35.11 11.11
C LYS A 44 31.94 -34.11 11.67
N VAL A 45 31.76 -32.81 11.41
CA VAL A 45 32.60 -31.76 12.02
C VAL A 45 32.37 -31.67 13.53
N ILE A 46 31.11 -31.77 13.98
CA ILE A 46 30.73 -31.79 15.40
C ILE A 46 31.42 -32.97 16.11
N GLN A 47 31.32 -34.18 15.56
CA GLN A 47 31.96 -35.40 16.10
C GLN A 47 33.48 -35.22 16.27
N ASN A 48 34.17 -34.72 15.24
CA ASN A 48 35.62 -34.52 15.29
C ASN A 48 36.04 -33.52 16.38
N LYS A 49 35.27 -32.44 16.57
CA LYS A 49 35.53 -31.44 17.61
C LYS A 49 35.27 -31.99 19.01
N ILE A 50 34.21 -32.77 19.21
CA ILE A 50 33.92 -33.40 20.51
C ILE A 50 35.02 -34.38 20.90
N ARG A 51 35.53 -35.19 19.96
CA ARG A 51 36.69 -36.07 20.21
C ARG A 51 37.94 -35.29 20.64
N PHE A 52 38.16 -34.13 20.02
CA PHE A 52 39.26 -33.24 20.41
C PHE A 52 39.08 -32.64 21.81
N ILE A 53 37.87 -32.18 22.16
CA ILE A 53 37.54 -31.69 23.51
C ILE A 53 37.70 -32.80 24.55
N ARG A 54 37.25 -34.02 24.24
CA ARG A 54 37.42 -35.20 25.09
C ARG A 54 38.90 -35.52 25.33
N TYR A 55 39.71 -35.48 24.28
CA TYR A 55 41.16 -35.64 24.39
C TYR A 55 41.78 -34.57 25.29
N LEU A 56 41.42 -33.29 25.12
CA LEU A 56 41.88 -32.19 25.97
C LEU A 56 41.51 -32.40 27.43
N TYR A 57 40.27 -32.77 27.72
CA TYR A 57 39.81 -33.01 29.09
C TYR A 57 40.56 -34.18 29.74
N GLY A 58 40.63 -35.33 29.04
CA GLY A 58 41.23 -36.56 29.57
C GLY A 58 42.76 -36.49 29.72
N ALA A 59 43.46 -35.75 28.85
CA ALA A 59 44.92 -35.65 28.88
C ALA A 59 45.44 -34.59 29.86
N GLU A 60 44.70 -33.50 30.10
CA GLU A 60 45.26 -32.29 30.74
C GLU A 60 44.45 -31.73 31.93
N ILE A 61 43.16 -32.05 32.09
CA ILE A 61 42.32 -31.51 33.20
C ILE A 61 42.28 -32.44 34.42
N ASN A 62 42.47 -33.74 34.22
CA ASN A 62 42.40 -34.73 35.30
C ASN A 62 43.62 -34.71 36.25
N GLY A 63 44.51 -33.71 36.13
CA GLY A 63 45.52 -33.36 37.12
C GLY A 63 45.10 -32.11 37.89
N ASN A 64 45.30 -32.06 39.21
CA ASN A 64 44.81 -31.06 40.19
C ASN A 64 45.24 -29.58 39.98
N TYR A 65 45.33 -29.07 38.75
CA TYR A 65 45.88 -27.75 38.40
C TYR A 65 44.82 -26.70 38.01
N VAL A 66 43.52 -27.03 38.02
CA VAL A 66 42.44 -26.12 37.60
C VAL A 66 41.49 -25.84 38.75
N ASP A 67 41.12 -24.57 38.91
CA ASP A 67 40.16 -24.09 39.91
C ASP A 67 38.81 -24.85 39.86
N ARG A 68 38.29 -25.22 41.04
CA ARG A 68 37.08 -26.04 41.21
C ARG A 68 35.83 -25.34 40.69
N GLU A 69 35.71 -24.03 40.88
CA GLU A 69 34.55 -23.25 40.40
C GLU A 69 34.50 -23.21 38.86
N LYS A 70 35.67 -23.09 38.21
CA LYS A 70 35.80 -23.09 36.74
C LYS A 70 35.41 -24.45 36.13
N LEU A 71 35.77 -25.54 36.82
CA LEU A 71 35.42 -26.92 36.46
C LEU A 71 33.92 -27.20 36.58
N GLU A 72 33.27 -26.70 37.62
CA GLU A 72 31.82 -26.82 37.82
C GLU A 72 31.03 -26.09 36.73
N GLY A 73 31.45 -24.89 36.33
CA GLY A 73 30.84 -24.16 35.19
C GLY A 73 30.96 -24.90 33.85
N MET A 74 32.10 -25.53 33.58
CA MET A 74 32.29 -26.36 32.38
C MET A 74 31.41 -27.60 32.37
N GLN A 75 31.23 -28.24 33.52
CA GLN A 75 30.39 -29.43 33.66
C GLN A 75 28.94 -29.13 33.24
N ALA A 76 28.38 -28.01 33.69
CA ALA A 76 27.01 -27.61 33.36
C ALA A 76 26.82 -27.43 31.83
N ARG A 77 27.76 -26.77 31.15
CA ARG A 77 27.68 -26.53 29.70
C ARG A 77 27.83 -27.80 28.87
N ILE A 78 28.68 -28.73 29.30
CA ILE A 78 28.82 -30.06 28.68
C ILE A 78 27.52 -30.85 28.83
N GLN A 79 26.90 -30.79 30.01
CA GLN A 79 25.61 -31.43 30.26
C GLN A 79 24.54 -30.92 29.29
N PHE A 80 24.41 -29.60 29.17
CA PHE A 80 23.44 -28.99 28.26
C PHE A 80 23.62 -29.44 26.82
N MET A 81 24.87 -29.47 26.35
CA MET A 81 25.20 -29.94 25.02
C MET A 81 24.79 -31.41 24.82
N ALA A 82 25.07 -32.27 25.80
CA ALA A 82 24.67 -33.68 25.79
C ALA A 82 23.16 -33.84 25.68
N ASP A 83 22.41 -33.09 26.49
CA ASP A 83 20.94 -33.14 26.50
C ASP A 83 20.34 -32.63 25.18
N ASN A 84 20.91 -31.59 24.58
CA ASN A 84 20.44 -31.06 23.29
C ASN A 84 20.77 -31.97 22.11
N VAL A 85 21.95 -32.60 22.10
CA VAL A 85 22.28 -33.61 21.09
C VAL A 85 21.37 -34.82 21.22
N ARG A 86 21.04 -35.23 22.46
CA ARG A 86 20.06 -36.29 22.71
C ARG A 86 18.67 -35.92 22.18
N GLN A 87 18.18 -34.73 22.51
CA GLN A 87 16.88 -34.25 22.04
C GLN A 87 16.83 -34.20 20.51
N PHE A 88 17.87 -33.65 19.88
CA PHE A 88 18.03 -33.63 18.44
C PHE A 88 17.99 -35.02 17.81
N CYS A 89 18.69 -36.01 18.39
CA CYS A 89 18.65 -37.38 17.92
C CYS A 89 17.25 -38.01 18.11
N LEU A 90 16.52 -37.66 19.17
CA LEU A 90 15.13 -38.10 19.39
C LEU A 90 14.18 -37.45 18.37
N ASP A 91 14.32 -36.16 18.09
CA ASP A 91 13.49 -35.45 17.10
C ASP A 91 13.71 -35.99 15.68
N LEU A 92 14.93 -36.42 15.36
CA LEU A 92 15.23 -37.15 14.12
C LEU A 92 14.60 -38.55 14.08
N TRP A 93 14.42 -39.19 15.23
CA TRP A 93 13.85 -40.53 15.33
C TRP A 93 12.32 -40.53 15.32
N VAL A 94 11.67 -39.57 16.00
CA VAL A 94 10.21 -39.43 16.10
C VAL A 94 9.57 -38.96 14.79
N LYS A 95 10.33 -38.29 13.92
CA LYS A 95 9.87 -37.80 12.60
C LYS A 95 9.74 -38.90 11.51
N GLU A 96 9.73 -40.18 11.87
CA GLU A 96 9.41 -41.28 10.94
C GLU A 96 7.95 -41.23 10.42
N ASP A 97 7.05 -40.39 11.00
CA ASP A 97 5.61 -40.34 10.68
C ASP A 97 5.01 -38.96 10.29
N GLY A 98 5.81 -37.91 9.98
CA GLY A 98 5.23 -36.57 9.68
C GLY A 98 6.08 -35.59 8.86
N ASP A 99 5.42 -34.83 7.98
CA ASP A 99 5.94 -34.04 6.84
C ASP A 99 6.68 -32.71 7.18
N ASP A 100 7.02 -32.44 8.45
CA ASP A 100 7.58 -31.13 8.84
C ASP A 100 9.13 -31.14 8.94
N THR A 101 9.77 -30.90 7.79
CA THR A 101 11.24 -30.91 7.61
C THR A 101 11.94 -29.58 7.95
N SER A 102 11.20 -28.55 8.37
CA SER A 102 11.70 -27.18 8.51
C SER A 102 12.67 -26.94 9.69
N ASN A 103 12.46 -27.57 10.85
CA ASN A 103 13.31 -27.35 12.04
C ASN A 103 14.73 -27.93 11.94
N ILE A 104 14.93 -28.99 11.17
CA ILE A 104 16.19 -29.77 11.12
C ILE A 104 17.36 -28.95 10.54
N GLU A 105 17.09 -27.92 9.73
CA GLU A 105 18.15 -27.11 9.11
C GLU A 105 18.88 -26.19 10.11
N SER A 106 18.18 -25.73 11.16
CA SER A 106 18.71 -24.78 12.15
C SER A 106 19.53 -25.47 13.26
N GLU A 107 19.14 -26.68 13.65
CA GLU A 107 19.67 -27.36 14.82
C GLU A 107 21.17 -27.71 14.77
N PRO A 108 21.71 -28.20 13.64
CA PRO A 108 23.15 -28.50 13.52
C PRO A 108 24.04 -27.26 13.67
N HIS A 109 23.51 -26.08 13.37
CA HIS A 109 24.29 -24.84 13.41
C HIS A 109 24.49 -24.33 14.84
N TYR A 110 23.46 -24.36 15.68
CA TYR A 110 23.61 -23.97 17.08
C TYR A 110 24.46 -25.00 17.85
N LEU A 111 24.28 -26.30 17.58
CA LEU A 111 25.07 -27.37 18.23
C LEU A 111 26.57 -27.21 17.95
N LEU A 112 26.93 -26.90 16.71
CA LEU A 112 28.31 -26.60 16.35
C LEU A 112 28.85 -25.35 17.07
N CYS A 113 28.01 -24.34 17.30
CA CYS A 113 28.40 -23.17 18.09
C CYS A 113 28.70 -23.52 19.55
N LEU A 114 27.83 -24.31 20.20
CA LEU A 114 28.02 -24.76 21.58
C LEU A 114 29.36 -25.50 21.74
N VAL A 115 29.67 -26.40 20.80
CA VAL A 115 30.94 -27.13 20.77
C VAL A 115 32.13 -26.20 20.64
N MET A 116 32.01 -25.16 19.80
CA MET A 116 33.08 -24.19 19.62
C MET A 116 33.27 -23.26 20.83
N ILE A 117 32.20 -22.85 21.52
CA ILE A 117 32.29 -22.07 22.77
C ILE A 117 33.00 -22.89 23.84
N LEU A 118 32.62 -24.17 24.03
CA LEU A 118 33.29 -25.06 24.97
C LEU A 118 34.78 -25.24 24.65
N GLU A 119 35.12 -25.47 23.38
CA GLU A 119 36.51 -25.61 22.92
C GLU A 119 37.33 -24.36 23.25
N MET A 120 36.75 -23.17 23.03
CA MET A 120 37.41 -21.89 23.30
C MET A 120 37.63 -21.65 24.80
N GLU A 121 36.64 -21.93 25.64
CA GLU A 121 36.79 -21.81 27.09
C GLU A 121 37.82 -22.76 27.64
N MET A 122 37.82 -24.03 27.21
CA MET A 122 38.85 -24.99 27.57
C MET A 122 40.22 -24.42 27.23
N LYS A 123 40.42 -23.98 25.98
CA LYS A 123 41.67 -23.34 25.55
C LYS A 123 42.05 -22.15 26.42
N LYS A 124 41.12 -21.28 26.80
CA LYS A 124 41.40 -20.09 27.63
C LYS A 124 41.84 -20.46 29.04
N ILE A 125 41.14 -21.39 29.69
CA ILE A 125 41.51 -21.89 31.03
C ILE A 125 42.90 -22.54 30.99
N PHE A 126 43.16 -23.35 29.97
CA PHE A 126 44.48 -23.93 29.73
C PHE A 126 45.56 -22.88 29.50
N LEU A 127 45.33 -21.87 28.66
CA LEU A 127 46.30 -20.80 28.39
C LEU A 127 46.62 -19.96 29.63
N SER A 128 45.67 -19.77 30.56
CA SER A 128 45.92 -19.06 31.82
C SER A 128 46.70 -19.88 32.84
N GLU A 129 46.49 -21.19 32.91
CA GLU A 129 47.07 -22.08 33.93
C GLU A 129 48.40 -22.75 33.47
N LEU A 130 48.63 -22.91 32.16
CA LEU A 130 49.79 -23.63 31.59
C LEU A 130 50.95 -22.73 31.13
N LYS A 131 51.18 -21.56 31.75
CA LYS A 131 52.38 -20.73 31.44
C LYS A 131 53.72 -21.49 31.58
N ALA A 132 53.75 -22.68 32.18
CA ALA A 132 54.91 -23.54 32.35
C ALA A 132 54.98 -24.80 31.45
N SER A 133 54.03 -25.07 30.53
CA SER A 133 53.99 -26.33 29.77
C SER A 133 54.58 -26.25 28.35
N LYS A 134 55.13 -27.36 27.84
CA LYS A 134 55.68 -27.49 26.47
C LYS A 134 54.65 -27.26 25.35
N PHE A 135 53.35 -27.27 25.67
CA PHE A 135 52.25 -27.09 24.71
C PHE A 135 51.93 -25.63 24.35
N THR A 136 52.43 -24.66 25.14
CA THR A 136 52.37 -23.22 24.76
C THR A 136 53.03 -22.93 23.42
N GLN A 137 53.86 -23.85 22.90
CA GLN A 137 54.50 -23.73 21.58
C GLN A 137 53.69 -24.30 20.40
N SER A 138 52.61 -25.04 20.64
CA SER A 138 51.77 -25.69 19.62
C SER A 138 51.08 -24.67 18.69
N ARG A 139 51.16 -24.89 17.37
CA ARG A 139 50.43 -24.07 16.38
C ARG A 139 48.92 -24.04 16.63
N THR A 140 48.35 -25.14 17.13
CA THR A 140 46.92 -25.31 17.42
C THR A 140 46.40 -24.38 18.54
N PHE A 141 47.29 -23.92 19.43
CA PHE A 141 46.97 -23.00 20.54
C PHE A 141 47.47 -21.56 20.30
N LYS A 142 48.40 -21.36 19.35
CA LYS A 142 48.95 -20.04 19.01
C LYS A 142 48.07 -19.23 18.04
N ASP A 143 47.28 -19.90 17.21
CA ASP A 143 46.37 -19.21 16.28
C ASP A 143 45.16 -18.65 17.04
N LYS A 144 45.19 -17.34 17.36
CA LYS A 144 44.04 -16.56 17.86
C LYS A 144 42.94 -16.32 16.80
N LYS A 145 42.84 -17.18 15.79
CA LYS A 145 41.86 -17.05 14.71
C LYS A 145 40.61 -17.83 15.07
N LEU A 146 39.49 -17.13 15.16
CA LEU A 146 38.18 -17.76 15.30
C LEU A 146 37.90 -18.69 14.11
N PRO A 147 37.22 -19.82 14.31
CA PRO A 147 36.87 -20.70 13.21
C PRO A 147 35.99 -19.99 12.18
N LYS A 148 36.15 -20.36 10.90
CA LYS A 148 35.31 -19.82 9.82
C LYS A 148 33.83 -20.08 10.12
N GLY A 149 33.03 -19.02 10.08
CA GLY A 149 31.58 -19.10 10.32
C GLY A 149 31.17 -19.02 11.80
N PHE A 150 32.08 -18.71 12.73
CA PHE A 150 31.75 -18.57 14.16
C PHE A 150 30.65 -17.53 14.42
N SER A 151 30.68 -16.36 13.78
CA SER A 151 29.64 -15.33 13.95
C SER A 151 28.25 -15.81 13.52
N TYR A 152 28.16 -16.53 12.40
CA TYR A 152 26.91 -17.13 11.93
C TYR A 152 26.38 -18.19 12.90
N GLN A 153 27.26 -19.05 13.40
CA GLN A 153 26.90 -20.08 14.39
C GLN A 153 26.45 -19.46 15.71
N LEU A 154 27.12 -18.39 16.16
CA LEU A 154 26.76 -17.65 17.37
C LEU A 154 25.40 -16.96 17.23
N HIS A 155 25.12 -16.39 16.05
CA HIS A 155 23.81 -15.87 15.72
C HIS A 155 22.74 -16.98 15.76
N CYS A 156 23.00 -18.16 15.19
CA CYS A 156 22.07 -19.30 15.28
C CYS A 156 21.81 -19.73 16.73
N LEU A 157 22.83 -19.75 17.59
CA LEU A 157 22.67 -20.05 19.01
C LEU A 157 21.80 -19.02 19.72
N LEU A 158 22.04 -17.74 19.50
CA LEU A 158 21.26 -16.68 20.14
C LEU A 158 19.79 -16.68 19.70
N VAL A 159 19.52 -16.94 18.41
CA VAL A 159 18.15 -17.13 17.90
C VAL A 159 17.50 -18.32 18.61
N TYR A 160 18.20 -19.45 18.71
CA TYR A 160 17.70 -20.64 19.42
C TYR A 160 17.40 -20.35 20.89
N LEU A 161 18.29 -19.64 21.60
CA LEU A 161 18.10 -19.26 23.01
C LEU A 161 16.91 -18.33 23.20
N ARG A 162 16.70 -17.39 22.27
CA ARG A 162 15.52 -16.53 22.26
C ARG A 162 14.23 -17.34 22.09
N ASP A 163 14.20 -18.28 21.15
CA ASP A 163 12.99 -19.01 20.79
C ASP A 163 12.62 -20.07 21.86
N LYS A 164 13.60 -20.79 22.43
CA LYS A 164 13.38 -21.76 23.54
C LYS A 164 12.83 -21.12 24.82
N LYS A 165 12.95 -19.81 24.96
CA LYS A 165 12.54 -19.05 26.14
C LYS A 165 11.03 -18.84 26.24
N LEU A 166 10.33 -18.79 25.09
CA LEU A 166 8.92 -18.42 25.01
C LEU A 166 7.98 -19.41 25.73
N ASP A 167 8.39 -20.66 25.90
CA ASP A 167 7.52 -21.70 26.45
C ASP A 167 7.63 -21.92 27.98
N ASN A 168 8.67 -21.38 28.67
CA ASN A 168 9.02 -21.85 30.03
C ASN A 168 9.44 -20.78 31.08
N PHE A 169 9.41 -19.47 30.79
CA PHE A 169 9.89 -18.43 31.73
C PHE A 169 8.77 -17.73 32.53
N PRO A 170 8.86 -17.65 33.88
CA PRO A 170 8.06 -16.69 34.66
C PRO A 170 8.51 -15.24 34.39
N PRO A 171 7.60 -14.25 34.39
CA PRO A 171 7.93 -12.84 34.12
C PRO A 171 8.62 -12.18 35.33
N ILE A 172 9.88 -12.50 35.56
CA ILE A 172 10.74 -11.93 36.61
C ILE A 172 11.73 -10.95 35.98
N VAL A 173 12.17 -9.93 36.73
CA VAL A 173 13.14 -8.90 36.29
C VAL A 173 14.41 -9.52 35.66
N SER A 174 14.88 -10.61 36.22
CA SER A 174 16.07 -11.37 35.80
C SER A 174 15.90 -11.96 34.39
N ALA A 175 14.70 -12.41 34.03
CA ALA A 175 14.40 -12.88 32.68
C ALA A 175 14.52 -11.73 31.67
N ARG A 176 14.04 -10.54 32.00
CA ARG A 176 14.08 -9.37 31.10
C ARG A 176 15.51 -8.93 30.78
N ASN A 177 16.42 -8.97 31.76
CA ASN A 177 17.83 -8.66 31.55
C ASN A 177 18.49 -9.61 30.53
N ILE A 178 18.13 -10.89 30.55
CA ILE A 178 18.60 -11.88 29.58
C ILE A 178 18.04 -11.59 28.17
N ASP A 179 16.79 -11.12 28.04
CA ASP A 179 16.24 -10.77 26.72
C ASP A 179 16.98 -9.61 26.09
N VAL A 180 17.17 -8.55 26.87
CA VAL A 180 17.94 -7.37 26.45
C VAL A 180 19.36 -7.76 26.05
N ALA A 181 19.95 -8.70 26.77
CA ALA A 181 21.26 -9.25 26.49
C ALA A 181 21.33 -9.99 25.15
N ILE A 182 20.40 -10.92 24.91
CA ILE A 182 20.32 -11.69 23.67
C ILE A 182 20.06 -10.76 22.48
N GLU A 183 19.10 -9.84 22.60
CA GLU A 183 18.75 -8.90 21.53
C GLU A 183 19.92 -7.96 21.18
N PHE A 184 20.62 -7.41 22.17
CA PHE A 184 21.82 -6.61 21.91
C PHE A 184 22.89 -7.41 21.15
N MET A 185 23.13 -8.66 21.52
CA MET A 185 24.11 -9.51 20.84
C MET A 185 23.68 -9.90 19.44
N LEU A 186 22.38 -10.15 19.20
CA LEU A 186 21.83 -10.38 17.86
C LEU A 186 22.02 -9.14 16.97
N VAL A 187 21.71 -7.96 17.47
CA VAL A 187 21.98 -6.68 16.81
C VAL A 187 23.47 -6.54 16.50
N PHE A 188 24.35 -6.80 17.47
CA PHE A 188 25.79 -6.72 17.29
C PHE A 188 26.30 -7.65 16.18
N LEU A 189 25.80 -8.89 16.13
CA LEU A 189 26.20 -9.87 15.11
C LEU A 189 25.62 -9.57 13.73
N GLY A 190 24.42 -8.98 13.66
CA GLY A 190 23.79 -8.56 12.41
C GLY A 190 24.48 -7.35 11.77
N ASP A 191 25.01 -6.43 12.59
CA ASP A 191 25.60 -5.16 12.15
C ASP A 191 27.13 -5.16 12.03
N ILE A 192 27.80 -6.30 12.21
CA ILE A 192 29.28 -6.36 12.16
C ILE A 192 29.80 -5.64 10.90
N PRO A 193 30.47 -4.49 11.02
CA PRO A 193 30.89 -3.74 9.86
C PRO A 193 32.05 -4.48 9.18
N ASN A 194 31.75 -5.19 8.09
CA ASN A 194 32.78 -5.84 7.26
C ASN A 194 33.84 -4.86 6.72
N HIS A 195 33.60 -3.54 6.85
CA HIS A 195 34.41 -2.47 6.27
C HIS A 195 35.25 -1.68 7.29
N VAL A 196 35.13 -1.90 8.61
CA VAL A 196 35.80 -1.06 9.64
C VAL A 196 36.85 -1.79 10.48
N ILE A 197 36.93 -3.11 10.44
CA ILE A 197 37.68 -3.83 11.48
C ILE A 197 38.94 -4.51 10.96
N ASN A 198 40.08 -4.11 11.53
CA ASN A 198 41.29 -4.93 11.59
C ASN A 198 40.92 -6.28 12.25
N GLY A 199 40.94 -7.37 11.49
CA GLY A 199 40.32 -8.66 11.87
C GLY A 199 40.66 -9.19 13.27
N ASN A 200 41.81 -8.81 13.83
CA ASN A 200 42.19 -9.17 15.21
C ASN A 200 41.30 -8.52 16.29
N ARG A 201 40.83 -7.28 16.11
CA ARG A 201 39.96 -6.58 17.08
C ARG A 201 38.53 -7.11 17.07
N LEU A 202 38.02 -7.50 15.90
CA LEU A 202 36.70 -8.13 15.77
C LEU A 202 36.69 -9.50 16.47
N ASN A 203 37.77 -10.28 16.32
CA ASN A 203 37.88 -11.58 16.97
C ASN A 203 37.81 -11.47 18.50
N GLU A 204 38.44 -10.45 19.08
CA GLU A 204 38.44 -10.20 20.52
C GLU A 204 37.03 -9.89 21.06
N LEU A 205 36.23 -9.13 20.29
CA LEU A 205 34.84 -8.83 20.65
C LEU A 205 33.91 -10.03 20.45
N LEU A 206 34.06 -10.76 19.33
CA LEU A 206 33.30 -11.98 19.08
C LEU A 206 33.57 -13.04 20.13
N GLU A 207 34.79 -13.15 20.64
CA GLU A 207 35.13 -14.01 21.79
C GLU A 207 34.36 -13.58 23.05
N LYS A 208 34.30 -12.28 23.34
CA LYS A 208 33.49 -11.76 24.47
C LYS A 208 31.99 -12.05 24.31
N VAL A 209 31.44 -11.86 23.11
CA VAL A 209 30.02 -12.22 22.81
C VAL A 209 29.82 -13.73 22.97
N GLY A 210 30.78 -14.56 22.55
CA GLY A 210 30.75 -16.01 22.75
C GLY A 210 30.73 -16.41 24.23
N VAL A 211 31.54 -15.77 25.06
CA VAL A 211 31.54 -15.96 26.52
C VAL A 211 30.19 -15.56 27.12
N LEU A 212 29.66 -14.40 26.74
CA LEU A 212 28.35 -13.91 27.20
C LEU A 212 27.20 -14.85 26.81
N ALA A 213 27.19 -15.37 25.58
CA ALA A 213 26.21 -16.36 25.14
C ALA A 213 26.31 -17.64 25.98
N GLY A 214 27.53 -18.06 26.35
CA GLY A 214 27.77 -19.17 27.28
C GLY A 214 27.26 -18.90 28.70
N ASP A 215 27.45 -17.68 29.21
CA ASP A 215 26.97 -17.27 30.54
C ASP A 215 25.43 -17.25 30.59
N ILE A 216 24.78 -16.70 29.56
CA ILE A 216 23.32 -16.72 29.41
C ILE A 216 22.80 -18.15 29.37
N LEU A 217 23.47 -19.01 28.60
CA LEU A 217 23.11 -20.41 28.51
C LEU A 217 23.14 -21.10 29.88
N CYS A 218 24.19 -20.87 30.68
CA CYS A 218 24.28 -21.40 32.03
C CYS A 218 23.11 -20.96 32.91
N VAL A 219 22.74 -19.67 32.86
CA VAL A 219 21.63 -19.15 33.67
C VAL A 219 20.29 -19.76 33.25
N ILE A 220 20.02 -19.85 31.95
CA ILE A 220 18.80 -20.50 31.42
C ILE A 220 18.74 -21.96 31.88
N GLN A 221 19.85 -22.68 31.83
CA GLN A 221 19.92 -24.08 32.24
C GLN A 221 19.73 -24.28 33.74
N MET A 222 20.37 -23.46 34.58
CA MET A 222 20.15 -23.50 36.03
C MET A 222 18.67 -23.34 36.34
N GLN A 223 17.99 -22.42 35.67
CA GLN A 223 16.57 -22.18 35.87
C GLN A 223 15.67 -23.33 35.40
N LEU A 224 16.00 -23.99 34.29
CA LEU A 224 15.28 -25.18 33.81
C LEU A 224 15.46 -26.41 34.72
N LEU A 225 16.62 -26.53 35.37
CA LEU A 225 16.93 -27.63 36.30
C LEU A 225 16.37 -27.40 37.70
N SER A 226 16.19 -26.15 38.14
CA SER A 226 15.64 -25.78 39.46
C SER A 226 14.13 -26.00 39.62
N GLY A 227 13.50 -26.86 38.82
CA GLY A 227 12.06 -27.12 38.74
C GLY A 227 11.35 -27.57 40.04
N SER A 228 12.07 -27.74 41.15
CA SER A 228 11.47 -27.86 42.48
C SER A 228 12.54 -27.65 43.55
N THR A 229 12.28 -26.71 44.47
CA THR A 229 12.91 -26.51 45.79
C THR A 229 14.34 -25.91 45.85
N ILE A 230 14.43 -24.64 46.30
CA ILE A 230 15.42 -24.01 47.23
C ILE A 230 15.55 -22.49 46.92
N LYS A 231 15.40 -21.61 47.93
CA LYS A 231 15.54 -20.13 47.80
C LYS A 231 16.96 -19.67 47.39
N ASP A 232 17.97 -20.49 47.69
CA ASP A 232 19.39 -20.20 47.42
C ASP A 232 19.69 -20.14 45.90
N ASP A 233 19.03 -20.96 45.09
CA ASP A 233 19.26 -21.00 43.63
C ASP A 233 18.66 -19.80 42.90
N ALA A 234 17.53 -19.25 43.38
CA ALA A 234 16.95 -18.02 42.85
C ALA A 234 17.90 -16.82 43.01
N SER A 235 18.57 -16.72 44.17
CA SER A 235 19.54 -15.66 44.43
C SER A 235 20.79 -15.76 43.55
N LYS A 236 21.24 -16.99 43.22
CA LYS A 236 22.35 -17.24 42.29
C LYS A 236 21.99 -16.90 40.86
N ILE A 237 20.76 -17.22 40.43
CA ILE A 237 20.23 -16.84 39.12
C ILE A 237 20.17 -15.31 39.01
N ASP A 238 19.61 -14.63 40.01
CA ASP A 238 19.53 -13.17 40.04
C ASP A 238 20.92 -12.52 39.97
N LEU A 239 21.88 -12.98 40.78
CA LEU A 239 23.27 -12.51 40.74
C LEU A 239 23.92 -12.76 39.37
N GLY A 240 23.69 -13.94 38.77
CA GLY A 240 24.18 -14.28 37.44
C GLY A 240 23.62 -13.35 36.36
N THR A 241 22.34 -12.99 36.43
CA THR A 241 21.73 -12.04 35.47
C THR A 241 22.26 -10.62 35.62
N ILE A 242 22.55 -10.17 36.85
CA ILE A 242 23.18 -8.87 37.11
C ILE A 242 24.59 -8.83 36.50
N GLN A 243 25.40 -9.87 36.72
CA GLN A 243 26.74 -9.96 36.15
C GLN A 243 26.74 -9.98 34.61
N ILE A 244 25.76 -10.67 34.00
CA ILE A 244 25.59 -10.66 32.54
C ILE A 244 25.30 -9.24 32.04
N LEU A 245 24.41 -8.51 32.72
CA LEU A 245 24.07 -7.14 32.37
C LEU A 245 25.27 -6.19 32.48
N GLU A 246 26.05 -6.30 33.56
CA GLU A 246 27.29 -5.53 33.74
C GLU A 246 28.30 -5.79 32.62
N LYS A 247 28.51 -7.06 32.26
CA LYS A 247 29.39 -7.44 31.15
C LYS A 247 28.88 -6.92 29.80
N ILE A 248 27.57 -6.79 29.63
CA ILE A 248 26.98 -6.19 28.42
C ILE A 248 27.16 -4.69 28.38
N GLU A 249 26.98 -3.98 29.50
CA GLU A 249 27.25 -2.55 29.55
C GLU A 249 28.74 -2.25 29.30
N ASP A 250 29.67 -3.09 29.81
CA ASP A 250 31.09 -3.02 29.44
C ASP A 250 31.30 -3.25 27.93
N LEU A 251 30.64 -4.25 27.34
CA LEU A 251 30.73 -4.51 25.91
C LEU A 251 30.20 -3.32 25.09
N LYS A 252 29.06 -2.73 25.48
CA LYS A 252 28.49 -1.53 24.84
C LYS A 252 29.47 -0.36 24.90
N ALA A 253 30.02 -0.07 26.08
CA ALA A 253 30.98 1.02 26.26
C ALA A 253 32.23 0.83 25.39
N GLN A 254 32.75 -0.39 25.29
CA GLN A 254 33.90 -0.69 24.41
C GLN A 254 33.56 -0.56 22.93
N VAL A 255 32.35 -0.95 22.52
CA VAL A 255 31.89 -0.80 21.13
C VAL A 255 31.75 0.69 20.79
N GLU A 256 31.12 1.46 21.67
CA GLU A 256 30.97 2.91 21.52
C GLU A 256 32.34 3.61 21.44
N GLU A 257 33.22 3.37 22.42
CA GLU A 257 34.52 4.02 22.50
C GLU A 257 35.43 3.67 21.30
N ARG A 258 35.48 2.40 20.92
CA ARG A 258 36.44 1.91 19.91
C ARG A 258 36.02 2.19 18.47
N TYR A 259 34.71 2.29 18.19
CA TYR A 259 34.21 2.38 16.81
C TYR A 259 33.40 3.63 16.51
N TYR A 260 32.73 4.22 17.50
CA TYR A 260 31.72 5.25 17.26
C TYR A 260 32.08 6.62 17.85
N ARG A 261 32.98 6.68 18.85
CA ARG A 261 33.40 7.92 19.53
C ARG A 261 33.93 9.02 18.61
N SER A 262 34.51 8.69 17.46
CA SER A 262 35.09 9.66 16.51
C SER A 262 34.15 10.05 15.37
N VAL A 263 32.96 9.45 15.29
CA VAL A 263 32.09 9.67 14.12
C VAL A 263 31.17 10.86 14.36
N ILE A 264 31.22 11.80 13.43
CA ILE A 264 30.41 13.02 13.49
C ILE A 264 29.02 12.70 12.93
N TYR A 265 28.00 12.76 13.79
CA TYR A 265 26.61 12.74 13.34
C TYR A 265 26.30 14.03 12.57
N ARG A 266 25.82 13.88 11.33
CA ARG A 266 25.28 14.98 10.52
C ARG A 266 23.80 14.65 10.22
N PRO A 267 22.84 15.45 10.71
CA PRO A 267 21.44 15.23 10.40
C PRO A 267 21.21 15.28 8.89
N SER A 268 20.39 14.36 8.38
CA SER A 268 19.82 14.40 7.04
C SER A 268 18.77 15.50 6.94
N GLN A 269 18.41 15.84 5.71
CA GLN A 269 17.33 16.76 5.41
C GLN A 269 16.06 15.98 5.08
N PHE A 270 15.16 15.91 6.04
CA PHE A 270 13.83 15.33 5.91
C PHE A 270 12.77 16.40 5.59
N PRO A 271 11.63 15.97 5.04
CA PRO A 271 10.52 16.86 4.73
C PRO A 271 9.95 17.51 5.97
N THR A 272 9.47 18.74 5.84
CA THR A 272 8.77 19.42 6.94
C THR A 272 7.27 19.52 6.74
N VAL A 273 6.79 19.04 5.59
CA VAL A 273 5.38 19.04 5.19
C VAL A 273 4.54 18.23 6.16
N GLY A 274 3.48 18.87 6.70
CA GLY A 274 2.61 18.27 7.70
C GLY A 274 3.34 17.89 8.99
N GLY A 275 4.48 18.51 9.29
CA GLY A 275 5.37 18.09 10.36
C GLY A 275 4.74 18.05 11.76
N LEU A 276 3.78 18.94 12.07
CA LEU A 276 3.02 18.84 13.31
C LEU A 276 2.18 17.56 13.38
N SER A 277 1.53 17.20 12.28
CA SER A 277 0.75 15.96 12.21
C SER A 277 1.63 14.71 12.29
N PHE A 278 2.85 14.80 11.76
CA PHE A 278 3.87 13.76 11.90
C PHE A 278 4.36 13.63 13.35
N LEU A 279 4.60 14.75 14.05
CA LEU A 279 4.99 14.74 15.45
C LEU A 279 3.93 14.03 16.32
N ASP A 280 2.64 14.27 16.11
CA ASP A 280 1.57 13.56 16.83
C ASP A 280 1.59 12.04 16.56
N SER A 281 1.88 11.64 15.31
CA SER A 281 2.01 10.23 14.92
C SER A 281 3.22 9.57 15.58
N LEU A 282 4.37 10.25 15.59
CA LEU A 282 5.58 9.77 16.25
C LEU A 282 5.36 9.67 17.77
N LEU A 283 4.76 10.68 18.41
CA LEU A 283 4.47 10.65 19.84
C LEU A 283 3.57 9.48 20.22
N ARG A 284 2.58 9.14 19.38
CA ARG A 284 1.75 7.95 19.58
C ARG A 284 2.56 6.66 19.52
N LYS A 285 3.42 6.54 18.49
CA LYS A 285 4.34 5.40 18.36
C LYS A 285 5.26 5.27 19.57
N LEU A 286 5.88 6.36 20.02
CA LEU A 286 6.72 6.37 21.22
C LEU A 286 5.93 5.93 22.45
N ASN A 287 4.69 6.42 22.62
CA ASN A 287 3.81 6.01 23.72
C ASN A 287 3.39 4.53 23.66
N GLU A 288 3.15 3.98 22.47
CA GLU A 288 2.90 2.55 22.27
C GLU A 288 4.14 1.71 22.63
N MET A 289 5.33 2.15 22.21
CA MET A 289 6.59 1.49 22.56
C MET A 289 6.90 1.55 24.06
N LEU A 290 6.53 2.63 24.76
CA LEU A 290 6.68 2.72 26.22
C LEU A 290 5.82 1.69 26.97
N LYS A 291 4.65 1.33 26.41
CA LYS A 291 3.77 0.28 26.94
C LYS A 291 4.27 -1.13 26.64
N SER A 292 5.09 -1.29 25.60
CA SER A 292 5.68 -2.56 25.22
C SER A 292 6.75 -3.02 26.22
N GLU A 293 6.82 -4.32 26.46
CA GLU A 293 7.87 -4.98 27.25
C GLU A 293 8.80 -5.85 26.37
N SER A 294 8.83 -5.64 25.05
CA SER A 294 9.74 -6.36 24.15
C SER A 294 11.22 -6.01 24.39
N GLY A 295 12.13 -6.93 24.05
CA GLY A 295 13.58 -6.77 24.33
C GLY A 295 14.23 -5.56 23.66
N LEU A 296 13.95 -5.32 22.37
CA LEU A 296 14.47 -4.14 21.65
C LEU A 296 13.80 -2.83 22.10
N ASP A 297 12.50 -2.85 22.40
CA ASP A 297 11.83 -1.67 22.94
C ASP A 297 12.43 -1.27 24.29
N PHE A 298 12.71 -2.26 25.15
CA PHE A 298 13.35 -2.03 26.44
C PHE A 298 14.74 -1.40 26.30
N MET A 299 15.56 -1.88 25.35
CA MET A 299 16.86 -1.26 25.05
C MET A 299 16.74 0.22 24.66
N LEU A 300 15.67 0.58 23.94
CA LEU A 300 15.42 1.94 23.46
C LEU A 300 14.72 2.83 24.51
N LYS A 301 14.12 2.26 25.57
CA LYS A 301 13.34 3.00 26.57
C LYS A 301 14.02 4.27 27.10
N PRO A 302 15.32 4.29 27.47
CA PRO A 302 15.97 5.50 27.97
C PRO A 302 15.91 6.67 26.97
N TYR A 303 16.04 6.38 25.67
CA TYR A 303 15.94 7.39 24.62
C TYR A 303 14.49 7.77 24.35
N ILE A 304 13.58 6.78 24.26
CA ILE A 304 12.15 6.99 23.98
C ILE A 304 11.51 7.88 25.04
N VAL A 305 11.78 7.65 26.34
CA VAL A 305 11.25 8.47 27.45
C VAL A 305 11.66 9.94 27.30
N ILE A 306 12.91 10.19 26.91
CA ILE A 306 13.38 11.56 26.71
C ILE A 306 12.74 12.15 25.45
N LEU A 307 12.78 11.45 24.32
CA LEU A 307 12.19 11.94 23.07
C LEU A 307 10.72 12.29 23.23
N GLU A 308 9.92 11.41 23.85
CA GLU A 308 8.50 11.64 24.12
C GLU A 308 8.31 12.92 24.94
N LYS A 309 8.99 13.04 26.08
CA LYS A 309 8.89 14.20 26.97
C LYS A 309 9.24 15.51 26.26
N GLU A 310 10.37 15.54 25.56
CA GLU A 310 10.86 16.77 24.95
C GLU A 310 10.04 17.16 23.70
N LEU A 311 9.67 16.20 22.84
CA LEU A 311 8.86 16.44 21.66
C LEU A 311 7.41 16.81 22.02
N SER A 312 6.83 16.20 23.06
CA SER A 312 5.49 16.53 23.54
C SER A 312 5.42 17.99 24.01
N TYR A 313 6.42 18.43 24.77
CA TYR A 313 6.55 19.83 25.17
C TYR A 313 6.67 20.75 23.95
N LEU A 314 7.61 20.49 23.03
CA LEU A 314 7.84 21.33 21.86
C LEU A 314 6.59 21.41 20.95
N THR A 315 5.93 20.28 20.71
CA THR A 315 4.71 20.19 19.92
C THR A 315 3.59 21.06 20.51
N SER A 316 3.42 21.02 21.84
CA SER A 316 2.43 21.87 22.53
C SER A 316 2.72 23.37 22.37
N VAL A 317 4.00 23.78 22.41
CA VAL A 317 4.40 25.17 22.24
C VAL A 317 4.18 25.62 20.79
N PHE A 318 4.64 24.84 19.81
CA PHE A 318 4.48 25.20 18.40
C PHE A 318 3.02 25.30 17.99
N ARG A 319 2.12 24.46 18.54
CA ARG A 319 0.68 24.56 18.26
C ARG A 319 0.07 25.87 18.77
N ASN A 320 0.51 26.35 19.93
CA ASN A 320 0.03 27.61 20.50
C ASN A 320 0.52 28.86 19.74
N VAL A 321 1.61 28.74 18.97
CA VAL A 321 2.21 29.86 18.22
C VAL A 321 1.92 29.78 16.70
N ALA A 322 1.40 28.65 16.20
CA ALA A 322 1.13 28.42 14.78
C ALA A 322 0.23 29.48 14.12
N LYS A 323 -0.60 30.20 14.88
CA LYS A 323 -1.48 31.29 14.38
C LYS A 323 -0.83 32.68 14.37
N VAL A 324 0.37 32.85 14.93
CA VAL A 324 1.14 34.12 14.99
C VAL A 324 2.43 34.02 14.14
N GLN A 325 2.53 32.97 13.32
CA GLN A 325 3.74 32.57 12.60
C GLN A 325 4.29 33.62 11.63
N HIS A 326 3.56 34.67 11.30
CA HIS A 326 4.09 35.75 10.45
C HIS A 326 5.16 36.61 11.15
N GLU A 327 5.31 36.55 12.49
CA GLU A 327 6.12 37.52 13.23
C GLU A 327 7.51 37.04 13.70
N HIS A 328 7.79 35.72 13.76
CA HIS A 328 9.06 35.20 14.32
C HIS A 328 9.74 34.10 13.48
N GLU A 329 10.66 34.52 12.60
CA GLU A 329 11.47 33.65 11.72
C GLU A 329 12.30 32.60 12.50
N ILE A 330 12.83 32.96 13.67
CA ILE A 330 13.62 32.06 14.53
C ILE A 330 12.77 30.88 15.03
N LEU A 331 11.50 31.11 15.37
CA LEU A 331 10.63 30.05 15.87
C LEU A 331 10.23 29.09 14.75
N LYS A 332 10.01 29.60 13.53
CA LYS A 332 9.80 28.79 12.33
C LYS A 332 11.00 27.88 12.06
N ASP A 333 12.23 28.40 12.17
CA ASP A 333 13.45 27.58 12.04
C ASP A 333 13.51 26.47 13.10
N LEU A 334 13.26 26.81 14.36
CA LEU A 334 13.29 25.81 15.44
C LEU A 334 12.22 24.74 15.28
N GLN A 335 11.01 25.11 14.86
CA GLN A 335 9.94 24.16 14.53
C GLN A 335 10.38 23.22 13.39
N ARG A 336 10.93 23.78 12.31
CA ARG A 336 11.44 23.02 11.17
C ARG A 336 12.52 22.02 11.60
N ARG A 337 13.45 22.45 12.46
CA ARG A 337 14.51 21.60 13.01
C ARG A 337 13.96 20.51 13.92
N THR A 338 12.97 20.80 14.77
CA THR A 338 12.31 19.79 15.60
C THR A 338 11.62 18.72 14.74
N ILE A 339 10.91 19.13 13.69
CA ILE A 339 10.27 18.20 12.75
C ILE A 339 11.33 17.32 12.06
N ASN A 340 12.42 17.92 11.58
CA ASN A 340 13.52 17.17 10.95
C ASN A 340 14.12 16.13 11.91
N LEU A 341 14.39 16.53 13.17
CA LEU A 341 14.93 15.64 14.20
C LEU A 341 13.94 14.55 14.62
N ALA A 342 12.64 14.81 14.53
CA ALA A 342 11.61 13.80 14.75
C ALA A 342 11.62 12.73 13.64
N TYR A 343 11.78 13.12 12.37
CA TYR A 343 11.94 12.16 11.28
C TYR A 343 13.22 11.32 11.43
N GLU A 344 14.32 11.98 11.78
CA GLU A 344 15.59 11.32 12.13
C GLU A 344 15.42 10.31 13.28
N ALA A 345 14.65 10.68 14.32
CA ALA A 345 14.35 9.80 15.43
C ALA A 345 13.54 8.59 14.98
N GLU A 346 12.49 8.78 14.17
CA GLU A 346 11.69 7.67 13.64
C GLU A 346 12.54 6.72 12.79
N VAL A 347 13.38 7.26 11.90
CA VAL A 347 14.32 6.48 11.08
C VAL A 347 15.32 5.71 11.94
N SER A 348 15.88 6.36 12.96
CA SER A 348 16.84 5.72 13.86
C SER A 348 16.18 4.56 14.62
N ILE A 349 14.98 4.79 15.17
CA ILE A 349 14.19 3.76 15.86
C ILE A 349 13.86 2.61 14.91
N ASP A 350 13.32 2.90 13.73
CA ASP A 350 12.92 1.87 12.77
C ASP A 350 14.10 1.07 12.24
N SER A 351 15.25 1.71 12.05
CA SER A 351 16.48 1.03 11.64
C SER A 351 16.98 0.08 12.71
N ILE A 352 16.86 0.46 13.99
CA ILE A 352 17.19 -0.42 15.12
C ILE A 352 16.25 -1.62 15.16
N LEU A 353 14.93 -1.38 15.04
CA LEU A 353 13.93 -2.44 15.01
C LEU A 353 14.14 -3.40 13.83
N ALA A 354 14.55 -2.88 12.67
CA ALA A 354 14.83 -3.67 11.46
C ALA A 354 16.27 -4.25 11.43
N GLN A 355 17.04 -4.08 12.51
CA GLN A 355 18.43 -4.54 12.64
C GLN A 355 19.31 -4.09 11.45
N CYS A 356 19.17 -2.82 11.05
CA CYS A 356 19.80 -2.22 9.89
C CYS A 356 20.71 -1.07 10.32
N ASN A 357 22.03 -1.30 10.44
CA ASN A 357 22.96 -0.33 11.05
C ASN A 357 22.47 0.14 12.43
N ALA A 358 21.76 -0.72 13.15
CA ALA A 358 21.21 -0.47 14.47
C ALA A 358 22.26 0.04 15.47
N LEU A 359 23.49 -0.49 15.46
CA LEU A 359 24.57 0.00 16.33
C LEU A 359 24.92 1.47 16.05
N TRP A 360 24.98 1.87 14.78
CA TRP A 360 25.21 3.27 14.38
C TRP A 360 24.10 4.17 14.91
N TYR A 361 22.84 3.76 14.73
CA TYR A 361 21.70 4.55 15.19
C TYR A 361 21.59 4.61 16.71
N LEU A 362 21.94 3.53 17.41
CA LEU A 362 21.87 3.42 18.86
C LEU A 362 22.94 4.25 19.57
N PHE A 363 24.19 4.22 19.09
CA PHE A 363 25.32 4.88 19.76
C PHE A 363 25.65 6.27 19.21
N CYS A 364 25.31 6.58 17.96
CA CYS A 364 25.63 7.88 17.35
C CYS A 364 24.38 8.74 17.15
N SER A 365 23.38 8.20 16.45
CA SER A 365 22.24 8.99 15.98
C SER A 365 21.30 9.42 17.12
N LEU A 366 20.73 8.46 17.85
CA LEU A 366 19.77 8.75 18.93
C LEU A 366 20.33 9.65 20.03
N PRO A 367 21.56 9.44 20.55
CA PRO A 367 22.15 10.34 21.53
C PRO A 367 22.32 11.77 21.00
N ALA A 368 22.76 11.94 19.75
CA ALA A 368 22.92 13.25 19.12
C ALA A 368 21.58 13.95 18.92
N ILE A 369 20.56 13.23 18.45
CA ILE A 369 19.19 13.74 18.28
C ILE A 369 18.62 14.19 19.63
N VAL A 370 18.75 13.37 20.68
CA VAL A 370 18.28 13.71 22.03
C VAL A 370 18.97 14.96 22.56
N LYS A 371 20.29 15.08 22.38
CA LYS A 371 21.06 16.26 22.78
C LYS A 371 20.53 17.52 22.06
N GLU A 372 20.31 17.43 20.77
CA GLU A 372 19.88 18.57 19.96
C GLU A 372 18.43 18.99 20.25
N ILE A 373 17.52 18.04 20.46
CA ILE A 373 16.14 18.32 20.88
C ILE A 373 16.12 19.03 22.25
N LYS A 374 16.96 18.63 23.20
CA LYS A 374 17.10 19.32 24.49
C LYS A 374 17.60 20.76 24.30
N ASN A 375 18.62 20.97 23.46
CA ASN A 375 19.11 22.32 23.13
C ASN A 375 18.00 23.19 22.52
N ILE A 376 17.18 22.64 21.62
CA ILE A 376 16.05 23.37 21.01
C ILE A 376 15.03 23.72 22.09
N ARG A 377 14.67 22.78 22.97
CA ARG A 377 13.76 23.06 24.08
C ARG A 377 14.27 24.17 24.99
N GLU A 378 15.54 24.16 25.36
CA GLU A 378 16.12 25.22 26.20
C GLU A 378 15.96 26.59 25.53
N LYS A 379 16.28 26.71 24.24
CA LYS A 379 16.08 27.95 23.46
C LYS A 379 14.62 28.38 23.39
N VAL A 380 13.70 27.46 23.10
CA VAL A 380 12.25 27.72 23.07
C VAL A 380 11.74 28.21 24.42
N THR A 381 12.26 27.62 25.50
CA THR A 381 11.90 27.98 26.87
C THR A 381 12.43 29.38 27.23
N GLU A 382 13.66 29.71 26.86
CA GLU A 382 14.24 31.04 27.06
C GLU A 382 13.44 32.14 26.34
N MET A 383 13.03 31.91 25.09
CA MET A 383 12.19 32.86 24.35
C MET A 383 10.83 33.08 25.02
N ARG A 384 10.25 32.02 25.59
CA ARG A 384 9.00 32.10 26.35
C ARG A 384 9.16 32.91 27.64
N PHE A 385 10.27 32.74 28.35
CA PHE A 385 10.60 33.52 29.55
C PHE A 385 10.82 35.01 29.25
N LYS A 386 11.31 35.36 28.06
CA LYS A 386 11.53 36.74 27.61
C LYS A 386 10.24 37.47 27.17
N ASN A 387 9.06 36.87 27.36
CA ASN A 387 7.75 37.41 26.94
C ASN A 387 7.64 37.78 25.44
N LEU A 388 8.50 37.22 24.58
CA LEU A 388 8.42 37.39 23.12
C LEU A 388 7.26 36.61 22.49
N LEU A 389 6.51 35.81 23.27
CA LEU A 389 5.41 34.98 22.81
C LEU A 389 4.12 35.42 23.52
N SER A 390 3.46 36.46 23.02
CA SER A 390 2.14 36.86 23.52
C SER A 390 1.08 35.83 23.09
N LEU A 391 0.74 34.92 24.01
CA LEU A 391 -0.23 33.85 23.80
C LEU A 391 -1.66 34.40 23.92
N LYS A 392 -2.43 34.42 22.81
CA LYS A 392 -3.91 34.43 22.88
C LYS A 392 -4.42 32.99 22.76
N PRO A 393 -5.27 32.52 23.68
CA PRO A 393 -5.88 31.20 23.54
C PRO A 393 -6.95 31.26 22.44
N CYS A 394 -6.81 30.41 21.42
CA CYS A 394 -7.84 30.23 20.39
C CYS A 394 -8.05 28.75 20.11
N SER A 395 -9.32 28.37 19.95
CA SER A 395 -9.77 27.01 19.62
C SER A 395 -9.05 26.46 18.39
N VAL A 396 -8.58 25.23 18.52
CA VAL A 396 -8.13 24.40 17.40
C VAL A 396 -9.37 24.17 16.53
N ILE A 397 -9.26 24.40 15.22
CA ILE A 397 -10.25 23.85 14.29
C ILE A 397 -9.91 22.35 14.26
N ASP A 398 -10.58 21.58 15.11
CA ASP A 398 -10.56 20.13 15.00
C ASP A 398 -10.94 19.74 13.56
N PRO A 399 -10.43 18.61 13.03
CA PRO A 399 -10.91 18.08 11.76
C PRO A 399 -12.43 18.12 11.79
N SER A 400 -13.01 18.80 10.79
CA SER A 400 -14.44 19.12 10.75
C SER A 400 -15.24 17.93 11.27
N LYS A 401 -16.06 18.17 12.31
CA LYS A 401 -17.07 17.20 12.74
C LYS A 401 -18.01 17.02 11.56
N HIS A 402 -17.68 16.11 10.65
CA HIS A 402 -18.50 15.81 9.50
C HIS A 402 -19.81 15.21 10.04
N LEU A 403 -20.79 16.09 10.24
CA LEU A 403 -22.18 15.73 10.10
C LEU A 403 -22.34 15.23 8.66
N PRO A 404 -23.06 14.13 8.42
CA PRO A 404 -23.32 13.64 7.09
C PRO A 404 -24.07 14.75 6.34
N ILE A 405 -23.35 15.52 5.53
CA ILE A 405 -23.94 16.49 4.61
C ILE A 405 -24.93 15.67 3.78
N GLN A 406 -26.21 16.03 3.85
CA GLN A 406 -27.24 15.42 3.02
C GLN A 406 -26.73 15.43 1.58
N HIS A 407 -26.47 14.23 1.06
CA HIS A 407 -25.99 14.03 -0.28
C HIS A 407 -27.10 14.44 -1.24
N SER A 408 -27.17 15.73 -1.59
CA SER A 408 -27.93 16.16 -2.75
C SER A 408 -27.29 15.47 -3.95
N ASN A 409 -28.10 14.73 -4.70
CA ASN A 409 -27.74 14.10 -5.96
C ASN A 409 -27.23 15.17 -6.93
N LEU A 410 -25.93 15.48 -6.88
CA LEU A 410 -25.27 16.33 -7.85
C LEU A 410 -25.35 15.62 -9.19
N ARG A 411 -26.13 16.20 -10.11
CA ARG A 411 -26.20 15.81 -11.52
C ARG A 411 -24.78 15.72 -12.10
N TYR A 412 -24.61 14.83 -13.07
CA TYR A 412 -23.32 14.45 -13.64
C TYR A 412 -22.64 15.53 -14.48
N ASP A 413 -23.28 16.69 -14.66
CA ASP A 413 -22.69 17.83 -15.34
C ASP A 413 -22.24 18.86 -14.30
N GLU A 414 -20.92 19.04 -14.18
CA GLU A 414 -20.41 20.32 -13.72
C GLU A 414 -20.93 21.36 -14.72
N GLU A 415 -21.99 22.07 -14.36
CA GLU A 415 -22.59 23.08 -15.22
C GLU A 415 -21.54 24.16 -15.51
N ILE A 416 -21.00 24.11 -16.73
CA ILE A 416 -19.93 24.97 -17.23
C ILE A 416 -20.49 26.39 -17.36
N VAL A 417 -19.90 27.32 -16.63
CA VAL A 417 -20.20 28.75 -16.69
C VAL A 417 -19.32 29.39 -17.75
N GLY A 418 -19.95 30.12 -18.67
CA GLY A 418 -19.28 30.76 -19.80
C GLY A 418 -19.01 29.83 -20.98
N PHE A 419 -18.47 30.40 -22.05
CA PHE A 419 -18.17 29.72 -23.32
C PHE A 419 -19.38 29.21 -24.11
N GLU A 420 -20.60 29.68 -23.85
CA GLU A 420 -21.81 29.26 -24.59
C GLU A 420 -21.67 29.52 -26.09
N ASN A 421 -21.14 30.69 -26.45
CA ASN A 421 -20.95 31.06 -27.85
C ASN A 421 -19.82 30.24 -28.49
N ASP A 422 -18.71 30.05 -27.78
CA ASP A 422 -17.58 29.23 -28.23
C ASP A 422 -17.98 27.78 -28.46
N THR A 423 -18.77 27.21 -27.54
CA THR A 423 -19.35 25.87 -27.66
C THR A 423 -20.18 25.76 -28.94
N LYS A 424 -21.02 26.75 -29.22
CA LYS A 424 -21.83 26.81 -30.47
C LYS A 424 -20.96 26.91 -31.72
N ASN A 425 -19.86 27.67 -31.67
CA ASN A 425 -18.94 27.82 -32.79
C ASN A 425 -18.20 26.50 -33.09
N ILE A 426 -17.64 25.85 -32.07
CA ILE A 426 -16.96 24.55 -32.23
C ILE A 426 -17.95 23.48 -32.71
N LEU A 427 -19.18 23.46 -32.19
CA LEU A 427 -20.24 22.56 -32.68
C LEU A 427 -20.53 22.75 -34.17
N ARG A 428 -20.50 24.00 -34.66
CA ARG A 428 -20.65 24.30 -36.10
C ARG A 428 -19.47 23.76 -36.91
N LEU A 429 -18.23 23.91 -36.43
CA LEU A 429 -17.06 23.36 -37.11
C LEU A 429 -17.11 21.82 -37.20
N LEU A 430 -17.59 21.17 -36.14
CA LEU A 430 -17.72 19.71 -36.11
C LEU A 430 -18.80 19.18 -37.07
N ILE A 431 -20.00 19.76 -37.05
CA ILE A 431 -21.17 19.19 -37.72
C ILE A 431 -21.41 19.79 -39.12
N ARG A 432 -21.01 21.05 -39.35
CA ARG A 432 -21.29 21.80 -40.58
C ARG A 432 -20.02 22.15 -41.39
N GLY A 433 -18.88 21.55 -41.07
CA GLY A 433 -17.63 21.73 -41.81
C GLY A 433 -17.61 21.03 -43.18
N THR A 434 -16.43 20.98 -43.81
CA THR A 434 -16.23 20.34 -45.12
C THR A 434 -16.43 18.82 -45.06
N ASN A 435 -16.61 18.20 -46.22
CA ASN A 435 -16.68 16.74 -46.32
C ASN A 435 -15.30 16.08 -46.14
N GLU A 436 -14.20 16.81 -46.34
CA GLU A 436 -12.84 16.31 -46.12
C GLU A 436 -12.55 16.16 -44.63
N LEU A 437 -11.54 15.35 -44.29
CA LEU A 437 -11.02 15.27 -42.93
C LEU A 437 -10.49 16.65 -42.51
N ASP A 438 -10.91 17.11 -41.34
CA ASP A 438 -10.44 18.37 -40.79
C ASP A 438 -9.93 18.22 -39.36
N VAL A 439 -8.97 19.06 -39.00
CA VAL A 439 -8.39 19.16 -37.67
C VAL A 439 -8.80 20.50 -37.07
N ILE A 440 -9.38 20.48 -35.88
CA ILE A 440 -9.82 21.67 -35.14
C ILE A 440 -8.91 21.83 -33.92
N PRO A 441 -7.86 22.67 -34.00
CA PRO A 441 -7.01 22.96 -32.86
C PRO A 441 -7.71 23.93 -31.92
N ILE A 442 -7.78 23.61 -30.63
CA ILE A 442 -8.23 24.50 -29.56
C ILE A 442 -7.00 24.90 -28.76
N VAL A 443 -6.64 26.18 -28.84
CA VAL A 443 -5.39 26.72 -28.30
C VAL A 443 -5.69 27.65 -27.13
N GLY A 444 -4.84 27.61 -26.11
CA GLY A 444 -4.96 28.45 -24.93
C GLY A 444 -4.06 27.99 -23.78
N MET A 445 -3.92 28.82 -22.75
CA MET A 445 -3.05 28.59 -21.61
C MET A 445 -3.52 27.42 -20.71
N GLY A 446 -2.62 26.91 -19.86
CA GLY A 446 -2.97 25.97 -18.78
C GLY A 446 -4.06 26.52 -17.86
N GLY A 447 -5.08 25.72 -17.56
CA GLY A 447 -6.20 26.11 -16.69
C GLY A 447 -7.27 27.01 -17.34
N GLN A 448 -7.16 27.31 -18.64
CA GLN A 448 -8.11 28.17 -19.38
C GLN A 448 -9.41 27.46 -19.79
N GLY A 449 -9.49 26.13 -19.68
CA GLY A 449 -10.73 25.37 -19.93
C GLY A 449 -10.82 24.64 -21.27
N LYS A 450 -9.72 24.46 -22.01
CA LYS A 450 -9.67 23.75 -23.30
C LYS A 450 -10.28 22.34 -23.26
N THR A 451 -9.80 21.50 -22.33
CA THR A 451 -10.31 20.14 -22.11
C THR A 451 -11.78 20.17 -21.69
N THR A 452 -12.20 21.19 -20.94
CA THR A 452 -13.58 21.39 -20.48
C THR A 452 -14.53 21.67 -21.64
N ILE A 453 -14.18 22.60 -22.54
CA ILE A 453 -15.00 22.91 -23.72
C ILE A 453 -15.00 21.75 -24.72
N ALA A 454 -13.85 21.11 -24.97
CA ALA A 454 -13.77 19.94 -25.83
C ALA A 454 -14.67 18.80 -25.31
N ARG A 455 -14.72 18.60 -23.98
CA ARG A 455 -15.57 17.59 -23.34
C ARG A 455 -17.07 17.96 -23.41
N LYS A 456 -17.42 19.24 -23.25
CA LYS A 456 -18.79 19.75 -23.42
C LYS A 456 -19.31 19.46 -24.82
N VAL A 457 -18.47 19.70 -25.83
CA VAL A 457 -18.81 19.50 -27.24
C VAL A 457 -18.83 18.00 -27.60
N TYR A 458 -17.85 17.22 -27.15
CA TYR A 458 -17.77 15.76 -27.39
C TYR A 458 -19.01 15.01 -26.88
N ASN A 459 -19.51 15.39 -25.70
CA ASN A 459 -20.69 14.77 -25.09
C ASN A 459 -22.03 15.36 -25.58
N ASN A 460 -22.05 16.26 -26.56
CA ASN A 460 -23.28 16.85 -27.07
C ASN A 460 -24.08 15.83 -27.89
N ASP A 461 -25.40 15.74 -27.68
CA ASP A 461 -26.26 14.77 -28.38
C ASP A 461 -26.22 14.91 -29.91
N ASN A 462 -26.08 16.13 -30.42
CA ASN A 462 -25.95 16.37 -31.85
C ASN A 462 -24.62 15.83 -32.39
N VAL A 463 -23.57 15.83 -31.57
CA VAL A 463 -22.25 15.27 -31.93
C VAL A 463 -22.31 13.74 -31.84
N ILE A 464 -22.88 13.20 -30.77
CA ILE A 464 -23.05 11.74 -30.59
C ILE A 464 -23.88 11.12 -31.71
N SER A 465 -24.93 11.79 -32.17
CA SER A 465 -25.76 11.30 -33.28
C SER A 465 -25.12 11.49 -34.67
N HIS A 466 -24.20 12.45 -34.82
CA HIS A 466 -23.58 12.76 -36.10
C HIS A 466 -22.42 11.82 -36.48
N PHE A 467 -21.62 11.36 -35.51
CA PHE A 467 -20.43 10.52 -35.74
C PHE A 467 -20.72 9.04 -35.47
N ASP A 468 -20.24 8.16 -36.35
CA ASP A 468 -20.38 6.71 -36.21
C ASP A 468 -19.49 6.14 -35.10
N VAL A 469 -18.32 6.76 -34.90
CA VAL A 469 -17.29 6.35 -33.94
C VAL A 469 -16.71 7.58 -33.27
N GLN A 470 -16.44 7.47 -31.97
CA GLN A 470 -15.76 8.51 -31.20
C GLN A 470 -14.61 7.90 -30.40
N ALA A 471 -13.52 8.64 -30.27
CA ALA A 471 -12.43 8.31 -29.36
C ALA A 471 -11.87 9.57 -28.70
N TRP A 472 -11.44 9.44 -27.46
CA TRP A 472 -10.75 10.49 -26.72
C TRP A 472 -9.44 9.94 -26.17
N CYS A 473 -8.32 10.54 -26.56
CA CYS A 473 -6.99 10.15 -26.11
C CYS A 473 -6.31 11.37 -25.49
N ILE A 474 -5.74 11.20 -24.29
CA ILE A 474 -4.95 12.22 -23.62
C ILE A 474 -3.48 11.94 -23.95
N ILE A 475 -2.75 12.96 -24.37
CA ILE A 475 -1.36 12.85 -24.81
C ILE A 475 -0.48 13.49 -23.74
N SER A 476 0.29 12.66 -23.03
CA SER A 476 1.29 13.14 -22.08
C SER A 476 2.51 13.72 -22.80
N GLN A 477 3.27 14.59 -22.11
CA GLN A 477 4.54 15.16 -22.61
C GLN A 477 5.51 14.10 -23.14
N ILE A 478 5.57 12.95 -22.46
CA ILE A 478 6.29 11.77 -22.92
C ILE A 478 5.23 10.78 -23.35
N HIS A 479 5.11 10.53 -24.64
CA HIS A 479 4.12 9.60 -25.18
C HIS A 479 4.77 8.34 -25.76
N ASN A 480 4.10 7.20 -25.55
CA ASN A 480 4.43 5.97 -26.26
C ASN A 480 3.44 5.79 -27.42
N ARG A 481 3.94 5.88 -28.66
CA ARG A 481 3.13 5.75 -29.88
C ARG A 481 2.26 4.49 -29.89
N ARG A 482 2.78 3.34 -29.43
CA ARG A 482 2.00 2.09 -29.37
C ARG A 482 0.83 2.21 -28.41
N GLU A 483 1.06 2.77 -27.21
CA GLU A 483 0.02 2.91 -26.20
C GLU A 483 -1.09 3.86 -26.65
N LEU A 484 -0.73 5.00 -27.26
CA LEU A 484 -1.70 5.95 -27.83
C LEU A 484 -2.54 5.28 -28.93
N LEU A 485 -1.89 4.61 -29.88
CA LEU A 485 -2.59 3.88 -30.95
C LEU A 485 -3.50 2.78 -30.37
N GLN A 486 -3.03 2.05 -29.36
CA GLN A 486 -3.80 1.00 -28.72
C GLN A 486 -5.01 1.56 -27.97
N GLU A 487 -4.87 2.72 -27.33
CA GLU A 487 -5.96 3.39 -26.62
C GLU A 487 -7.04 3.86 -27.61
N ILE A 488 -6.64 4.57 -28.67
CA ILE A 488 -7.56 5.01 -29.73
C ILE A 488 -8.20 3.80 -30.40
N PHE A 489 -7.42 2.79 -30.79
CA PHE A 489 -7.91 1.55 -31.39
C PHE A 489 -8.94 0.84 -30.51
N SER A 490 -8.70 0.78 -29.20
CA SER A 490 -9.61 0.12 -28.27
C SER A 490 -10.95 0.84 -28.15
N GLN A 491 -10.96 2.18 -28.25
CA GLN A 491 -12.20 2.96 -28.26
C GLN A 491 -12.93 2.85 -29.60
N VAL A 492 -12.19 2.89 -30.71
CA VAL A 492 -12.73 2.79 -32.08
C VAL A 492 -13.35 1.43 -32.38
N THR A 493 -12.72 0.35 -31.92
CA THR A 493 -13.15 -1.03 -32.22
C THR A 493 -13.87 -1.72 -31.08
N GLY A 494 -13.68 -1.24 -29.85
CA GLY A 494 -14.11 -1.96 -28.66
C GLY A 494 -13.27 -3.20 -28.33
N SER A 495 -12.09 -3.36 -28.91
CA SER A 495 -11.27 -4.55 -28.69
C SER A 495 -9.83 -4.17 -28.33
N LYS A 496 -9.24 -4.91 -27.38
CA LYS A 496 -7.80 -4.87 -27.13
C LYS A 496 -7.13 -6.02 -27.88
N TYR A 497 -6.77 -5.77 -29.14
CA TYR A 497 -5.90 -6.69 -29.88
C TYR A 497 -4.47 -6.59 -29.35
N LYS A 498 -3.84 -7.73 -29.04
CA LYS A 498 -2.41 -7.81 -28.75
C LYS A 498 -1.66 -8.02 -30.05
N VAL A 499 -1.31 -6.93 -30.72
CA VAL A 499 -0.39 -6.94 -31.85
C VAL A 499 0.94 -6.38 -31.34
N ASP A 500 2.03 -7.11 -31.57
CA ASP A 500 3.35 -6.72 -31.07
C ASP A 500 4.01 -5.65 -31.93
N GLU A 501 3.63 -5.54 -33.21
CA GLU A 501 4.19 -4.58 -34.15
C GLU A 501 3.36 -3.29 -34.23
N VAL A 502 3.99 -2.13 -33.98
CA VAL A 502 3.33 -0.81 -33.94
C VAL A 502 2.74 -0.41 -35.30
N GLY A 503 3.42 -0.77 -36.39
CA GLY A 503 2.96 -0.48 -37.76
C GLY A 503 1.65 -1.20 -38.09
N GLU A 504 1.57 -2.49 -37.74
CA GLU A 504 0.35 -3.28 -37.93
C GLU A 504 -0.84 -2.72 -37.11
N LEU A 505 -0.58 -2.25 -35.88
CA LEU A 505 -1.61 -1.64 -35.04
C LEU A 505 -2.15 -0.33 -35.66
N ALA A 506 -1.27 0.52 -36.21
CA ALA A 506 -1.67 1.73 -36.93
C ALA A 506 -2.52 1.40 -38.16
N ASP A 507 -2.13 0.36 -38.92
CA ASP A 507 -2.89 -0.11 -40.08
C ASP A 507 -4.26 -0.68 -39.71
N LEU A 508 -4.35 -1.42 -38.60
CA LEU A 508 -5.62 -1.93 -38.08
C LEU A 508 -6.55 -0.79 -37.64
N LEU A 509 -6.02 0.22 -36.95
CA LEU A 509 -6.77 1.42 -36.60
C LEU A 509 -7.29 2.12 -37.86
N ARG A 510 -6.41 2.35 -38.84
CA ARG A 510 -6.79 2.94 -40.12
C ARG A 510 -7.91 2.15 -40.81
N LYS A 511 -7.75 0.83 -40.97
CA LYS A 511 -8.78 -0.05 -41.56
C LYS A 511 -10.10 -0.02 -40.80
N SER A 512 -10.06 0.15 -39.48
CA SER A 512 -11.26 0.21 -38.63
C SER A 512 -12.04 1.52 -38.75
N LEU A 513 -11.37 2.59 -39.20
CA LEU A 513 -11.94 3.92 -39.44
C LEU A 513 -12.42 4.11 -40.89
N VAL A 514 -11.87 3.37 -41.86
CA VAL A 514 -12.31 3.45 -43.26
C VAL A 514 -13.82 3.19 -43.38
N GLY A 515 -14.51 4.09 -44.09
CA GLY A 515 -15.95 4.00 -44.34
C GLY A 515 -16.83 4.47 -43.18
N LYS A 516 -16.27 4.90 -42.05
CA LYS A 516 -17.01 5.44 -40.90
C LYS A 516 -16.72 6.92 -40.69
N ARG A 517 -17.72 7.70 -40.30
CA ARG A 517 -17.51 9.09 -39.88
C ARG A 517 -17.03 9.10 -38.44
N TYR A 518 -15.80 9.51 -38.19
CA TYR A 518 -15.20 9.47 -36.86
C TYR A 518 -14.93 10.86 -36.27
N LEU A 519 -15.02 10.96 -34.95
CA LEU A 519 -14.53 12.07 -34.15
C LEU A 519 -13.43 11.57 -33.20
N ILE A 520 -12.21 12.07 -33.35
CA ILE A 520 -11.10 11.72 -32.45
C ILE A 520 -10.64 12.98 -31.74
N VAL A 521 -10.63 12.96 -30.40
CA VAL A 521 -10.08 14.04 -29.58
C VAL A 521 -8.68 13.63 -29.13
N LEU A 522 -7.69 14.45 -29.46
CA LEU A 522 -6.31 14.36 -29.01
C LEU A 522 -6.06 15.51 -28.02
N ASP A 523 -6.15 15.19 -26.74
CA ASP A 523 -6.15 16.17 -25.65
C ASP A 523 -4.72 16.39 -25.13
N ASP A 524 -4.33 17.66 -25.00
CA ASP A 524 -3.05 18.18 -24.48
C ASP A 524 -1.82 17.80 -25.32
N ILE A 525 -1.83 18.05 -26.64
CA ILE A 525 -0.64 17.85 -27.48
C ILE A 525 0.45 18.87 -27.14
N TRP A 526 1.65 18.37 -26.82
CA TRP A 526 2.81 19.16 -26.41
C TRP A 526 3.80 19.48 -27.54
N ASP A 527 3.83 18.68 -28.62
CA ASP A 527 4.69 18.95 -29.78
C ASP A 527 4.11 18.37 -31.08
N GLY A 528 4.70 18.77 -32.22
CA GLY A 528 4.31 18.27 -33.53
C GLY A 528 4.69 16.80 -33.78
N MET A 529 5.62 16.21 -33.01
CA MET A 529 6.03 14.81 -33.20
C MET A 529 4.91 13.85 -32.81
N ALA A 530 4.19 14.14 -31.73
CA ALA A 530 3.02 13.36 -31.32
C ALA A 530 1.93 13.34 -32.42
N TRP A 531 1.74 14.45 -33.13
CA TRP A 531 0.83 14.51 -34.27
C TRP A 531 1.34 13.71 -35.47
N ASP A 532 2.62 13.87 -35.82
CA ASP A 532 3.25 13.15 -36.93
C ASP A 532 3.17 11.62 -36.76
N ASP A 533 3.33 11.14 -35.52
CA ASP A 533 3.25 9.72 -35.16
C ASP A 533 1.86 9.11 -35.37
N LEU A 534 0.80 9.91 -35.22
CA LEU A 534 -0.59 9.45 -35.23
C LEU A 534 -1.29 9.71 -36.57
N ARG A 535 -1.02 10.85 -37.23
CA ARG A 535 -1.82 11.36 -38.36
C ARG A 535 -2.01 10.36 -39.51
N LEU A 536 -1.02 9.51 -39.79
CA LEU A 536 -1.07 8.52 -40.87
C LEU A 536 -2.08 7.39 -40.62
N SER A 537 -2.52 7.24 -39.37
CA SER A 537 -3.52 6.26 -38.94
C SER A 537 -4.96 6.72 -39.19
N PHE A 538 -5.17 7.99 -39.54
CA PHE A 538 -6.48 8.59 -39.72
C PHE A 538 -6.79 8.76 -41.22
N PRO A 539 -7.66 7.91 -41.81
CA PRO A 539 -7.96 7.98 -43.24
C PRO A 539 -8.95 9.11 -43.54
N ASP A 540 -8.71 9.88 -44.60
CA ASP A 540 -9.73 10.78 -45.16
C ASP A 540 -10.66 10.01 -46.10
N GLY A 541 -11.86 9.71 -45.61
CA GLY A 541 -12.93 9.06 -46.39
C GLY A 541 -13.87 10.05 -47.07
N ARG A 542 -13.60 11.36 -47.02
CA ARG A 542 -14.48 12.44 -47.50
C ARG A 542 -15.91 12.35 -46.98
N ASN A 543 -16.06 11.96 -45.72
CA ASN A 543 -17.33 11.74 -45.05
C ASN A 543 -17.59 12.71 -43.89
N GLY A 544 -16.77 13.76 -43.75
CA GLY A 544 -16.88 14.76 -42.70
C GLY A 544 -16.28 14.33 -41.35
N SER A 545 -15.27 13.45 -41.36
CA SER A 545 -14.56 13.06 -40.13
C SER A 545 -13.79 14.24 -39.53
N ARG A 546 -13.62 14.24 -38.21
CA ARG A 546 -13.04 15.36 -37.45
C ARG A 546 -12.01 14.86 -36.44
N ILE A 547 -10.94 15.64 -36.30
CA ILE A 547 -9.97 15.50 -35.21
C ILE A 547 -9.99 16.81 -34.41
N VAL A 548 -10.21 16.73 -33.10
CA VAL A 548 -10.07 17.89 -32.21
C VAL A 548 -8.75 17.75 -31.49
N VAL A 549 -7.90 18.77 -31.57
CA VAL A 549 -6.65 18.84 -30.83
C VAL A 549 -6.79 19.91 -29.76
N THR A 550 -6.42 19.63 -28.52
CA THR A 550 -6.22 20.70 -27.52
C THR A 550 -4.72 20.87 -27.28
N THR A 551 -4.24 22.11 -27.23
CA THR A 551 -2.81 22.39 -26.99
C THR A 551 -2.61 23.72 -26.27
N ARG A 552 -1.48 23.85 -25.57
CA ARG A 552 -1.01 25.10 -24.97
C ARG A 552 -0.16 25.94 -25.90
N LEU A 553 0.28 25.37 -27.02
CA LEU A 553 1.28 25.98 -27.88
C LEU A 553 0.66 26.39 -29.21
N ASP A 554 0.66 27.69 -29.49
CA ASP A 554 0.20 28.27 -30.76
C ASP A 554 0.84 27.57 -31.97
N LYS A 555 2.16 27.32 -31.87
CA LYS A 555 2.92 26.62 -32.90
C LYS A 555 2.38 25.22 -33.18
N VAL A 556 2.01 24.46 -32.16
CA VAL A 556 1.42 23.12 -32.35
C VAL A 556 0.06 23.25 -33.03
N GLY A 557 -0.76 24.23 -32.63
CA GLY A 557 -2.03 24.52 -33.29
C GLY A 557 -1.85 24.79 -34.78
N GLU A 558 -0.85 25.59 -35.15
CA GLU A 558 -0.47 25.88 -36.53
C GLU A 558 0.10 24.66 -37.27
N ASP A 559 0.88 23.81 -36.60
CA ASP A 559 1.49 22.62 -37.20
C ASP A 559 0.46 21.50 -37.50
N VAL A 560 -0.60 21.39 -36.68
CA VAL A 560 -1.62 20.34 -36.84
C VAL A 560 -2.82 20.78 -37.70
N LYS A 561 -2.97 22.07 -37.99
CA LYS A 561 -4.15 22.58 -38.72
C LYS A 561 -4.24 22.00 -40.12
N HIS A 562 -5.48 21.83 -40.60
CA HIS A 562 -5.75 21.33 -41.95
C HIS A 562 -6.58 22.32 -42.76
N HIS A 563 -7.88 22.45 -42.48
CA HIS A 563 -8.74 23.48 -43.09
C HIS A 563 -9.18 24.54 -42.08
N SER A 564 -9.46 24.12 -40.85
CA SER A 564 -9.82 25.06 -39.78
C SER A 564 -8.59 25.73 -39.17
N ASP A 565 -8.62 27.05 -39.06
CA ASP A 565 -7.61 27.79 -38.29
C ASP A 565 -7.72 27.45 -36.78
N PRO A 566 -6.62 27.58 -36.02
CA PRO A 566 -6.64 27.36 -34.58
C PRO A 566 -7.69 28.24 -33.87
N TYR A 567 -8.53 27.60 -33.06
CA TYR A 567 -9.52 28.25 -32.21
C TYR A 567 -8.87 28.67 -30.90
N PHE A 568 -8.51 29.95 -30.79
CA PHE A 568 -7.99 30.54 -29.56
C PHE A 568 -9.12 30.73 -28.55
N LEU A 569 -9.07 30.00 -27.44
CA LEU A 569 -10.11 30.06 -26.42
C LEU A 569 -10.00 31.39 -25.65
N PRO A 570 -11.09 32.18 -25.53
CA PRO A 570 -11.06 33.43 -24.78
C PRO A 570 -10.93 33.18 -23.27
N PHE A 571 -10.56 34.22 -22.51
CA PHE A 571 -10.69 34.22 -21.06
C PHE A 571 -12.15 34.49 -20.66
N LEU A 572 -12.56 34.05 -19.47
CA LEU A 572 -13.86 34.41 -18.92
C LEU A 572 -13.93 35.91 -18.66
N THR A 573 -15.10 36.50 -18.94
CA THR A 573 -15.41 37.86 -18.51
C THR A 573 -15.41 37.97 -16.99
N PRO A 574 -15.24 39.18 -16.41
CA PRO A 574 -15.38 39.39 -14.97
C PRO A 574 -16.71 38.88 -14.42
N GLU A 575 -17.78 39.01 -15.19
CA GLU A 575 -19.14 38.59 -14.84
C GLU A 575 -19.26 37.05 -14.83
N GLU A 576 -18.79 36.37 -15.88
CA GLU A 576 -18.73 34.89 -15.92
C GLU A 576 -17.81 34.34 -14.81
N SER A 577 -16.70 35.03 -14.55
CA SER A 577 -15.78 34.66 -13.46
C SER A 577 -16.44 34.81 -12.10
N ARG A 578 -17.23 35.86 -11.88
CA ARG A 578 -18.01 36.06 -10.66
C ARG A 578 -19.08 34.99 -10.52
N GLU A 579 -19.81 34.69 -11.58
CA GLU A 579 -20.82 33.62 -11.57
C GLU A 579 -20.18 32.28 -11.19
N LEU A 580 -19.06 31.91 -11.83
CA LEU A 580 -18.31 30.70 -11.51
C LEU A 580 -17.82 30.69 -10.05
N LEU A 581 -17.29 31.82 -9.58
CA LEU A 581 -16.82 31.99 -8.19
C LEU A 581 -17.95 31.75 -7.19
N GLN A 582 -19.07 32.48 -7.34
CA GLN A 582 -20.23 32.39 -6.46
C GLN A 582 -20.80 30.97 -6.48
N LYS A 583 -20.92 30.36 -7.66
CA LYS A 583 -21.40 28.97 -7.80
C LYS A 583 -20.49 27.96 -7.11
N LYS A 584 -19.17 28.14 -7.14
CA LYS A 584 -18.25 27.22 -6.44
C LYS A 584 -18.22 27.44 -4.92
N VAL A 585 -18.39 28.69 -4.45
CA VAL A 585 -18.44 29.03 -3.02
C VAL A 585 -19.78 28.62 -2.39
N PHE A 586 -20.90 29.01 -2.98
CA PHE A 586 -22.26 28.86 -2.44
C PHE A 586 -23.02 27.64 -2.98
N GLN A 587 -22.52 27.01 -4.05
CA GLN A 587 -23.15 25.83 -4.68
C GLN A 587 -24.57 26.12 -5.18
N ASN A 588 -25.59 25.73 -4.43
CA ASN A 588 -27.00 25.91 -4.76
C ASN A 588 -27.65 27.05 -3.93
N GLU A 589 -26.90 27.66 -3.01
CA GLU A 589 -27.36 28.81 -2.22
C GLU A 589 -27.10 30.11 -2.98
N ALA A 590 -27.94 31.12 -2.76
CA ALA A 590 -27.71 32.46 -3.30
C ALA A 590 -26.55 33.15 -2.56
N CYS A 591 -25.73 33.91 -3.29
CA CYS A 591 -24.71 34.78 -2.71
C CYS A 591 -25.40 35.90 -1.89
N PRO A 592 -25.01 36.14 -0.62
CA PRO A 592 -25.48 37.29 0.14
C PRO A 592 -25.21 38.60 -0.60
N PRO A 593 -26.17 39.55 -0.67
CA PRO A 593 -26.00 40.81 -1.39
C PRO A 593 -24.79 41.62 -0.94
N GLU A 594 -24.44 41.54 0.35
CA GLU A 594 -23.30 42.24 0.95
C GLU A 594 -21.96 41.76 0.39
N LEU A 595 -21.91 40.55 -0.17
CA LEU A 595 -20.70 39.96 -0.73
C LEU A 595 -20.61 40.14 -2.25
N ASP A 596 -21.62 40.72 -2.91
CA ASP A 596 -21.65 40.79 -4.37
C ASP A 596 -20.50 41.65 -4.93
N ASP A 597 -20.25 42.81 -4.32
CA ASP A 597 -19.17 43.73 -4.71
C ASP A 597 -17.79 43.09 -4.51
N VAL A 598 -17.51 42.54 -3.32
CA VAL A 598 -16.21 41.89 -3.06
C VAL A 598 -16.03 40.62 -3.90
N SER A 599 -17.10 39.91 -4.23
CA SER A 599 -17.03 38.75 -5.13
C SER A 599 -16.66 39.15 -6.56
N LEU A 600 -17.17 40.28 -7.05
CA LEU A 600 -16.78 40.84 -8.34
C LEU A 600 -15.32 41.29 -8.33
N ASP A 601 -14.86 41.91 -7.24
CA ASP A 601 -13.47 42.32 -7.10
C ASP A 601 -12.49 41.14 -7.07
N VAL A 602 -12.82 40.06 -6.36
CA VAL A 602 -12.07 38.81 -6.42
C VAL A 602 -12.08 38.23 -7.84
N ALA A 603 -13.24 38.20 -8.50
CA ALA A 603 -13.35 37.68 -9.86
C ALA A 603 -12.51 38.48 -10.87
N ARG A 604 -12.51 39.81 -10.78
CA ARG A 604 -11.61 40.69 -11.57
C ARG A 604 -10.15 40.36 -11.29
N ARG A 605 -9.82 40.08 -10.02
CA ARG A 605 -8.47 39.73 -9.61
C ARG A 605 -7.99 38.42 -10.21
N CYS A 606 -8.88 37.45 -10.45
CA CYS A 606 -8.60 36.17 -11.10
C CYS A 606 -8.34 36.26 -12.61
N LYS A 607 -8.53 37.44 -13.23
CA LYS A 607 -8.26 37.73 -14.66
C LYS A 607 -8.88 36.73 -15.66
N GLY A 608 -10.06 36.21 -15.37
CA GLY A 608 -10.77 35.36 -16.32
C GLY A 608 -10.23 33.94 -16.51
N LEU A 609 -9.28 33.48 -15.69
CA LEU A 609 -8.79 32.10 -15.70
C LEU A 609 -9.69 31.18 -14.85
N PRO A 610 -10.43 30.22 -15.44
CA PRO A 610 -11.33 29.34 -14.69
C PRO A 610 -10.66 28.61 -13.54
N LEU A 611 -9.43 28.10 -13.72
CA LEU A 611 -8.70 27.41 -12.66
C LEU A 611 -8.41 28.32 -11.46
N VAL A 612 -7.99 29.57 -11.70
CA VAL A 612 -7.69 30.55 -10.65
C VAL A 612 -8.95 30.89 -9.87
N VAL A 613 -10.08 31.09 -10.57
CA VAL A 613 -11.39 31.31 -9.96
C VAL A 613 -11.77 30.12 -9.07
N VAL A 614 -11.58 28.89 -9.55
CA VAL A 614 -11.89 27.67 -8.80
C VAL A 614 -10.99 27.51 -7.57
N LEU A 615 -9.68 27.79 -7.67
CA LEU A 615 -8.76 27.76 -6.54
C LEU A 615 -9.11 28.83 -5.48
N ALA A 616 -9.33 30.08 -5.92
CA ALA A 616 -9.75 31.18 -5.03
C ALA A 616 -11.06 30.84 -4.29
N SER A 617 -12.04 30.28 -5.01
CA SER A 617 -13.31 29.84 -4.40
C SER A 617 -13.11 28.79 -3.30
N GLY A 618 -12.12 27.89 -3.45
CA GLY A 618 -11.78 26.87 -2.45
C GLY A 618 -11.21 27.46 -1.16
N ILE A 619 -10.44 28.55 -1.26
CA ILE A 619 -9.91 29.29 -0.10
C ILE A 619 -11.03 30.05 0.61
N ILE A 620 -11.85 30.77 -0.16
CA ILE A 620 -12.94 31.61 0.34
C ILE A 620 -14.00 30.79 1.07
N LYS A 621 -14.31 29.59 0.56
CA LYS A 621 -15.38 28.72 1.09
C LYS A 621 -15.30 28.44 2.60
N LYS A 622 -14.09 28.47 3.18
CA LYS A 622 -13.86 28.21 4.62
C LYS A 622 -14.52 29.26 5.52
N LYS A 623 -14.61 30.49 5.05
CA LYS A 623 -15.22 31.62 5.75
C LYS A 623 -16.13 32.38 4.78
N LYS A 624 -16.97 31.64 4.05
CA LYS A 624 -17.76 32.17 2.92
C LYS A 624 -18.65 33.36 3.27
N THR A 625 -19.02 33.53 4.55
CA THR A 625 -19.87 34.61 5.06
C THR A 625 -19.10 35.82 5.60
N GLU A 626 -17.78 35.76 5.73
CA GLU A 626 -16.96 36.82 6.33
C GLU A 626 -16.37 37.73 5.23
N GLU A 627 -16.98 38.89 4.96
CA GLU A 627 -16.53 39.84 3.92
C GLU A 627 -15.03 40.20 4.01
N PHE A 628 -14.53 40.44 5.24
CA PHE A 628 -13.11 40.70 5.48
C PHE A 628 -12.19 39.60 4.95
N TRP A 629 -12.60 38.33 5.04
CA TRP A 629 -11.84 37.21 4.48
C TRP A 629 -11.75 37.25 2.95
N TRP A 630 -12.82 37.67 2.28
CA TRP A 630 -12.79 37.84 0.82
C TRP A 630 -11.81 38.93 0.41
N HIS A 631 -11.72 40.03 1.18
CA HIS A 631 -10.71 41.06 0.98
C HIS A 631 -9.29 40.55 1.20
N GLU A 632 -9.03 39.77 2.26
CA GLU A 632 -7.71 39.16 2.47
C GLU A 632 -7.31 38.26 1.31
N VAL A 633 -8.24 37.45 0.77
CA VAL A 633 -7.98 36.60 -0.40
C VAL A 633 -7.72 37.47 -1.64
N LYS A 634 -8.53 38.51 -1.87
CA LYS A 634 -8.33 39.46 -2.98
C LYS A 634 -6.93 40.08 -2.95
N ASP A 635 -6.49 40.51 -1.77
CA ASP A 635 -5.21 41.18 -1.59
C ASP A 635 -4.03 40.21 -1.69
N ALA A 636 -4.22 38.94 -1.28
CA ALA A 636 -3.24 37.87 -1.42
C ALA A 636 -3.13 37.34 -2.85
N LEU A 637 -4.16 37.48 -3.69
CA LEU A 637 -4.06 37.18 -5.12
C LEU A 637 -3.09 38.17 -5.78
N PHE A 638 -2.00 37.63 -6.32
CA PHE A 638 -0.87 38.41 -6.84
C PHE A 638 -1.23 39.26 -8.08
N SER A 639 -0.60 40.44 -8.20
CA SER A 639 -0.64 41.26 -9.43
C SER A 639 0.62 41.00 -10.25
N TYR A 640 0.61 39.99 -11.11
CA TYR A 640 1.45 40.11 -12.30
C TYR A 640 0.75 41.00 -13.30
N LEU A 641 1.50 41.81 -14.03
CA LEU A 641 0.93 42.70 -15.03
C LEU A 641 0.40 41.92 -16.24
N ASP A 642 0.90 40.71 -16.52
CA ASP A 642 0.42 39.86 -17.63
C ASP A 642 -0.41 38.65 -17.16
N CYS A 643 -1.55 38.41 -17.81
CA CYS A 643 -2.36 37.19 -17.69
C CYS A 643 -1.81 36.01 -18.51
N GLU A 644 -0.69 36.21 -19.19
CA GLU A 644 -0.12 35.28 -20.18
C GLU A 644 0.94 34.33 -19.59
N THR A 645 1.25 34.40 -18.28
CA THR A 645 2.33 33.60 -17.66
C THR A 645 1.84 32.45 -16.79
N GLU A 646 2.36 31.24 -17.02
CA GLU A 646 2.03 30.03 -16.23
C GLU A 646 2.28 30.22 -14.71
N ASP A 647 3.18 31.13 -14.35
CA ASP A 647 3.52 31.52 -12.99
C ASP A 647 2.32 31.98 -12.16
N TYR A 648 1.35 32.66 -12.77
CA TYR A 648 0.18 33.18 -12.05
C TYR A 648 -0.71 32.06 -11.47
N SER A 649 -0.91 30.99 -12.24
CA SER A 649 -1.65 29.80 -11.80
C SER A 649 -0.91 29.04 -10.70
N ARG A 650 0.43 29.00 -10.80
CA ARG A 650 1.32 28.36 -9.83
C ARG A 650 1.32 29.07 -8.48
N GLU A 651 1.34 30.40 -8.47
CA GLU A 651 1.29 31.17 -7.23
C GLU A 651 -0.08 31.12 -6.56
N THR A 652 -1.16 31.11 -7.34
CA THR A 652 -2.51 30.88 -6.78
C THR A 652 -2.61 29.47 -6.17
N MET A 653 -1.96 28.48 -6.77
CA MET A 653 -1.86 27.13 -6.22
C MET A 653 -1.04 27.12 -4.92
N GLN A 654 0.06 27.88 -4.85
CA GLN A 654 0.82 28.08 -3.61
C GLN A 654 -0.05 28.70 -2.50
N LEU A 655 -0.82 29.74 -2.82
CA LEU A 655 -1.77 30.35 -1.87
C LEU A 655 -2.82 29.33 -1.39
N SER A 656 -3.35 28.51 -2.30
CA SER A 656 -4.31 27.45 -1.96
C SER A 656 -3.69 26.41 -1.02
N TYR A 657 -2.45 26.00 -1.30
CA TYR A 657 -1.69 25.05 -0.50
C TYR A 657 -1.35 25.59 0.89
N ASP A 658 -0.94 26.85 1.01
CA ASP A 658 -0.62 27.47 2.29
C ASP A 658 -1.84 27.56 3.21
N ASN A 659 -3.01 27.75 2.60
CA ASN A 659 -4.28 27.75 3.31
C ASN A 659 -4.81 26.34 3.64
N LEU A 660 -4.22 25.24 3.15
CA LEU A 660 -4.63 23.89 3.54
C LEU A 660 -4.24 23.58 5.00
N PRO A 661 -5.09 22.87 5.76
CA PRO A 661 -4.69 22.29 7.04
C PRO A 661 -3.43 21.44 6.93
N ASP A 662 -2.55 21.50 7.93
CA ASP A 662 -1.25 20.81 7.92
C ASP A 662 -1.37 19.29 7.71
N TYR A 663 -2.43 18.66 8.24
CA TYR A 663 -2.65 17.22 8.08
C TYR A 663 -3.02 16.80 6.65
N LEU A 664 -3.52 17.72 5.82
CA LEU A 664 -3.87 17.45 4.41
C LEU A 664 -2.69 17.62 3.46
N LYS A 665 -1.69 18.44 3.81
CA LYS A 665 -0.55 18.74 2.94
C LYS A 665 0.22 17.48 2.52
N PRO A 666 0.55 16.51 3.42
CA PRO A 666 1.19 15.26 3.00
C PRO A 666 0.31 14.45 2.05
N CYS A 667 -1.00 14.34 2.34
CA CYS A 667 -1.97 13.62 1.51
C CYS A 667 -2.04 14.19 0.08
N PHE A 668 -2.08 15.52 -0.04
CA PHE A 668 -2.10 16.23 -1.31
C PHE A 668 -0.80 16.06 -2.09
N LEU A 669 0.37 16.31 -1.48
CA LEU A 669 1.66 16.12 -2.15
C LEU A 669 1.84 14.69 -2.62
N TYR A 670 1.44 13.71 -1.82
CA TYR A 670 1.54 12.28 -2.15
C TYR A 670 0.77 11.88 -3.42
N MET A 671 -0.30 12.60 -3.77
CA MET A 671 -1.02 12.35 -5.02
C MET A 671 -0.17 12.63 -6.27
N GLY A 672 0.94 13.36 -6.17
CA GLY A 672 1.89 13.51 -7.26
C GLY A 672 2.76 12.27 -7.54
N MET A 673 2.63 11.20 -6.73
CA MET A 673 3.22 9.89 -7.06
C MET A 673 2.46 9.15 -8.18
N PHE A 674 1.30 9.64 -8.61
CA PHE A 674 0.54 9.04 -9.70
C PHE A 674 0.91 9.67 -11.05
N PRO A 675 0.73 8.96 -12.17
CA PRO A 675 0.94 9.53 -13.50
C PRO A 675 0.07 10.76 -13.74
N GLU A 676 0.48 11.54 -14.74
CA GLU A 676 -0.32 12.64 -15.27
C GLU A 676 -1.66 12.12 -15.78
N ASP A 677 -2.71 12.91 -15.56
CA ASP A 677 -4.11 12.56 -15.86
C ASP A 677 -4.67 11.26 -15.27
N ALA A 678 -3.96 10.65 -14.32
CA ALA A 678 -4.38 9.40 -13.72
C ALA A 678 -5.74 9.56 -13.02
N ARG A 679 -6.71 8.74 -13.42
CA ARG A 679 -7.94 8.53 -12.66
C ARG A 679 -7.65 7.67 -11.43
N ILE A 680 -7.32 8.31 -10.32
CA ILE A 680 -6.91 7.65 -9.08
C ILE A 680 -8.12 7.00 -8.41
N ARG A 681 -8.07 5.69 -8.18
CA ARG A 681 -9.10 4.96 -7.44
C ARG A 681 -9.02 5.32 -5.96
N VAL A 682 -10.09 5.90 -5.41
CA VAL A 682 -10.13 6.40 -4.01
C VAL A 682 -9.76 5.33 -2.97
N SER A 683 -10.20 4.08 -3.17
CA SER A 683 -9.83 3.00 -2.24
C SER A 683 -8.33 2.70 -2.21
N LYS A 684 -7.62 2.87 -3.34
CA LYS A 684 -6.16 2.70 -3.39
C LYS A 684 -5.49 3.87 -2.67
N LEU A 685 -5.93 5.10 -2.94
CA LEU A 685 -5.38 6.31 -2.33
C LEU A 685 -5.49 6.29 -0.79
N ILE A 686 -6.66 5.91 -0.27
CA ILE A 686 -6.89 5.79 1.18
C ILE A 686 -5.97 4.75 1.80
N SER A 687 -5.88 3.54 1.24
CA SER A 687 -4.97 2.50 1.75
C SER A 687 -3.52 2.96 1.79
N LEU A 688 -3.10 3.77 0.80
CA LEU A 688 -1.75 4.33 0.76
C LEU A 688 -1.55 5.40 1.85
N TRP A 689 -2.47 6.36 2.01
CA TRP A 689 -2.37 7.36 3.08
C TRP A 689 -2.37 6.75 4.48
N ILE A 690 -3.15 5.68 4.70
CA ILE A 690 -3.14 4.93 5.96
C ILE A 690 -1.77 4.25 6.15
N ALA A 691 -1.25 3.57 5.12
CA ALA A 691 0.04 2.88 5.19
C ALA A 691 1.23 3.83 5.41
N GLU A 692 1.17 5.05 4.86
CA GLU A 692 2.15 6.12 5.12
C GLU A 692 2.07 6.67 6.55
N GLY A 693 0.92 6.51 7.22
CA GLY A 693 0.64 7.09 8.53
C GLY A 693 0.20 8.57 8.48
N PHE A 694 -0.32 9.04 7.34
CA PHE A 694 -0.86 10.41 7.22
C PHE A 694 -2.22 10.58 7.91
N VAL A 695 -2.96 9.49 8.06
CA VAL A 695 -4.31 9.50 8.64
C VAL A 695 -4.19 9.32 10.16
N GLN A 696 -4.61 10.34 10.91
CA GLN A 696 -4.58 10.29 12.38
C GLN A 696 -5.88 9.69 12.92
N ASN A 697 -5.77 8.66 13.74
CA ASN A 697 -6.94 8.13 14.47
C ASN A 697 -7.05 8.82 15.83
N ILE A 698 -7.63 10.03 15.86
CA ILE A 698 -7.71 10.88 17.08
C ILE A 698 -8.86 10.42 18.01
N GLU A 699 -9.92 9.83 17.45
CA GLU A 699 -11.10 9.34 18.17
C GLU A 699 -11.19 7.81 18.02
N SER A 700 -11.12 7.07 19.13
CA SER A 700 -11.11 5.60 19.16
C SER A 700 -12.35 4.93 18.54
N GLU A 701 -13.39 5.68 18.23
CA GLU A 701 -14.67 5.20 17.68
C GLU A 701 -14.73 5.23 16.14
N ARG A 702 -13.93 6.06 15.46
CA ARG A 702 -13.99 6.21 13.99
C ARG A 702 -13.06 5.25 13.26
N LEU A 703 -13.49 4.76 12.10
CA LEU A 703 -12.66 3.93 11.22
C LEU A 703 -11.63 4.80 10.49
N MET A 704 -10.39 4.31 10.36
CA MET A 704 -9.34 5.04 9.62
C MET A 704 -9.73 5.34 8.17
N GLU A 705 -10.47 4.43 7.52
CA GLU A 705 -10.98 4.65 6.16
C GLU A 705 -11.98 5.81 6.10
N GLU A 706 -12.79 6.00 7.14
CA GLU A 706 -13.76 7.11 7.20
C GLU A 706 -13.06 8.44 7.44
N THR A 707 -12.06 8.48 8.33
CA THR A 707 -11.22 9.65 8.52
C THR A 707 -10.47 10.03 7.23
N ALA A 708 -9.92 9.03 6.53
CA ALA A 708 -9.25 9.24 5.24
C ALA A 708 -10.22 9.68 4.12
N GLU A 709 -11.45 9.14 4.08
CA GLU A 709 -12.51 9.63 3.20
C GLU A 709 -12.83 11.10 3.52
N GLY A 710 -12.89 11.49 4.80
CA GLY A 710 -13.04 12.88 5.24
C GLY A 710 -11.92 13.78 4.72
N TYR A 711 -10.65 13.36 4.86
CA TYR A 711 -9.50 14.11 4.35
C TYR A 711 -9.58 14.33 2.84
N LEU A 712 -10.00 13.31 2.07
CA LEU A 712 -10.22 13.46 0.63
C LEU A 712 -11.35 14.46 0.33
N MET A 713 -12.44 14.40 1.09
CA MET A 713 -13.56 15.34 0.92
C MET A 713 -13.15 16.77 1.28
N ASP A 714 -12.28 16.99 2.27
CA ASP A 714 -11.72 18.30 2.59
C ASP A 714 -10.86 18.85 1.43
N LEU A 715 -10.02 18.00 0.82
CA LEU A 715 -9.22 18.36 -0.37
C LEU A 715 -10.11 18.70 -1.58
N ILE A 716 -11.17 17.91 -1.81
CA ILE A 716 -12.18 18.20 -2.84
C ILE A 716 -12.90 19.51 -2.54
N SER A 717 -13.27 19.76 -1.27
CA SER A 717 -13.94 20.99 -0.86
C SER A 717 -13.08 22.25 -1.01
N SER A 718 -11.76 22.08 -0.94
CA SER A 718 -10.75 23.11 -1.20
C SER A 718 -10.43 23.26 -2.69
N ASN A 719 -11.10 22.52 -3.58
CA ASN A 719 -10.95 22.53 -5.03
C ASN A 719 -9.57 22.19 -5.59
N VAL A 720 -8.65 21.67 -4.76
CA VAL A 720 -7.31 21.23 -5.20
C VAL A 720 -7.32 19.81 -5.77
N VAL A 721 -8.42 19.06 -5.58
CA VAL A 721 -8.65 17.71 -6.11
C VAL A 721 -10.01 17.64 -6.80
N MET A 722 -10.05 17.06 -8.00
CA MET A 722 -11.28 16.91 -8.79
C MET A 722 -11.93 15.54 -8.59
N VAL A 723 -13.26 15.50 -8.65
CA VAL A 723 -14.04 14.25 -8.66
C VAL A 723 -14.18 13.77 -10.10
N SER A 724 -13.52 12.67 -10.43
CA SER A 724 -13.60 12.07 -11.78
C SER A 724 -14.87 11.23 -11.94
N LYS A 725 -15.29 10.50 -10.90
CA LYS A 725 -16.49 9.65 -10.94
C LYS A 725 -17.01 9.31 -9.56
N ARG A 726 -18.33 9.33 -9.38
CA ARG A 726 -19.03 8.87 -8.17
C ARG A 726 -19.58 7.45 -8.31
N ARG A 727 -19.88 6.81 -7.18
CA ARG A 727 -20.61 5.54 -7.07
C ARG A 727 -22.12 5.82 -7.02
N TYR A 728 -22.94 4.77 -7.10
CA TYR A 728 -24.40 4.87 -7.01
C TYR A 728 -24.90 5.56 -5.73
N ASN A 729 -24.14 5.43 -4.63
CA ASN A 729 -24.46 6.03 -3.33
C ASN A 729 -23.86 7.43 -3.13
N GLY A 730 -23.49 8.13 -4.20
CA GLY A 730 -22.91 9.47 -4.15
C GLY A 730 -21.44 9.55 -3.69
N LYS A 731 -20.88 8.51 -3.06
CA LYS A 731 -19.47 8.47 -2.65
C LYS A 731 -18.53 8.52 -3.86
N VAL A 732 -17.36 9.15 -3.69
CA VAL A 732 -16.36 9.27 -4.77
C VAL A 732 -15.75 7.90 -5.09
N LYS A 733 -15.73 7.52 -6.38
CA LYS A 733 -15.10 6.29 -6.88
C LYS A 733 -13.69 6.57 -7.38
N TYR A 734 -13.53 7.62 -8.18
CA TYR A 734 -12.27 8.07 -8.74
C TYR A 734 -12.13 9.59 -8.56
N CYS A 735 -10.91 10.03 -8.28
CA CYS A 735 -10.50 11.43 -8.21
C CYS A 735 -9.30 11.66 -9.14
N GLN A 736 -9.01 12.91 -9.44
CA GLN A 736 -7.91 13.31 -10.34
C GLN A 736 -7.32 14.64 -9.86
N LEU A 737 -6.02 14.84 -10.07
CA LEU A 737 -5.37 16.15 -9.92
C LEU A 737 -5.40 16.88 -11.26
N HIS A 738 -5.58 18.19 -11.22
CA HIS A 738 -5.35 19.05 -12.38
C HIS A 738 -3.83 19.18 -12.60
N ASP A 739 -3.37 19.34 -13.83
CA ASP A 739 -1.94 19.37 -14.19
C ASP A 739 -1.14 20.42 -13.42
N VAL A 740 -1.68 21.64 -13.27
CA VAL A 740 -1.07 22.70 -12.43
C VAL A 740 -0.88 22.24 -10.98
N ALA A 741 -1.86 21.54 -10.40
CA ALA A 741 -1.77 21.00 -9.05
C ALA A 741 -0.77 19.83 -8.98
N LEU A 742 -0.71 18.99 -10.01
CA LEU A 742 0.28 17.91 -10.12
C LEU A 742 1.70 18.46 -10.22
N HIS A 743 1.94 19.43 -11.11
CA HIS A 743 3.23 20.08 -11.28
C HIS A 743 3.66 20.77 -9.97
N PHE A 744 2.73 21.50 -9.33
CA PHE A 744 2.96 22.07 -8.01
C PHE A 744 3.36 21.01 -6.98
N CYS A 745 2.64 19.88 -6.90
CA CYS A 745 2.99 18.78 -5.99
C CYS A 745 4.39 18.24 -6.24
N LEU A 746 4.79 18.09 -7.51
CA LEU A 746 6.11 17.60 -7.91
C LEU A 746 7.22 18.59 -7.53
N GLU A 747 7.06 19.88 -7.86
CA GLU A 747 8.01 20.94 -7.54
C GLU A 747 8.16 21.09 -6.02
N ARG A 748 7.04 21.23 -5.30
CA ARG A 748 7.03 21.37 -3.84
C ARG A 748 7.64 20.16 -3.16
N SER A 749 7.40 18.96 -3.67
CA SER A 749 8.00 17.74 -3.11
C SER A 749 9.50 17.67 -3.30
N ARG A 750 10.04 18.16 -4.43
CA ARG A 750 11.50 18.25 -4.64
C ARG A 750 12.13 19.25 -3.67
N GLN A 751 11.51 20.43 -3.49
CA GLN A 751 11.98 21.45 -2.55
C GLN A 751 12.01 20.95 -1.10
N GLU A 752 11.03 20.14 -0.72
CA GLU A 752 10.86 19.59 0.63
C GLU A 752 11.47 18.18 0.80
N THR A 753 12.20 17.64 -0.19
CA THR A 753 12.70 16.25 -0.21
C THR A 753 11.64 15.18 0.13
N PHE A 754 10.37 15.47 -0.13
CA PHE A 754 9.21 14.67 0.28
C PHE A 754 9.05 13.39 -0.52
N MET A 755 9.12 13.53 -1.85
CA MET A 755 9.05 12.43 -2.79
C MET A 755 9.76 12.79 -4.09
N LEU A 756 10.16 11.78 -4.84
CA LEU A 756 10.71 11.90 -6.18
C LEU A 756 9.91 11.01 -7.14
N ALA A 757 9.28 11.62 -8.14
CA ALA A 757 8.67 10.90 -9.25
C ALA A 757 9.64 10.92 -10.43
N VAL A 758 10.13 9.73 -10.82
CA VAL A 758 11.05 9.53 -11.94
C VAL A 758 10.21 9.28 -13.18
N LYS A 759 10.18 10.28 -14.07
CA LYS A 759 9.36 10.30 -15.29
C LYS A 759 10.19 10.24 -16.59
N GLU A 760 11.51 10.43 -16.56
CA GLU A 760 12.39 10.43 -17.73
C GLU A 760 13.36 9.24 -17.72
N HIS A 761 13.84 8.83 -18.90
CA HIS A 761 14.88 7.80 -19.01
C HIS A 761 16.18 8.23 -18.33
N TYR A 762 16.82 7.27 -17.65
CA TYR A 762 17.97 7.40 -16.74
C TYR A 762 19.13 8.34 -17.14
N ARG A 763 19.30 8.75 -18.39
CA ARG A 763 20.53 9.45 -18.87
C ARG A 763 20.84 10.76 -18.13
N ASP A 764 19.84 11.42 -17.56
CA ASP A 764 20.01 12.66 -16.76
C ASP A 764 19.88 12.42 -15.23
N PHE A 765 19.63 11.18 -14.78
CA PHE A 765 19.39 10.87 -13.37
C PHE A 765 20.67 10.45 -12.62
N GLN A 766 21.19 11.35 -11.77
CA GLN A 766 22.31 11.03 -10.88
C GLN A 766 21.84 10.37 -9.58
N THR A 767 21.88 9.03 -9.55
CA THR A 767 21.49 8.17 -8.42
C THR A 767 22.26 8.39 -7.11
N SER A 768 23.44 9.04 -7.17
CA SER A 768 24.25 9.42 -6.01
C SER A 768 23.69 10.61 -5.22
N ILE A 769 22.60 11.25 -5.69
CA ILE A 769 22.03 12.50 -5.16
C ILE A 769 20.65 12.32 -4.50
N TRP A 770 20.02 11.14 -4.62
CA TRP A 770 18.67 10.88 -4.11
C TRP A 770 18.63 10.98 -2.57
N LYS A 771 17.79 11.90 -2.05
CA LYS A 771 17.56 12.15 -0.61
C LYS A 771 16.13 11.91 -0.14
N GLU A 772 15.20 11.74 -1.08
CA GLU A 772 13.77 11.64 -0.88
C GLU A 772 13.34 10.29 -0.27
N SER A 773 12.43 10.36 0.71
CA SER A 773 11.92 9.18 1.42
C SER A 773 10.90 8.34 0.64
N ARG A 774 10.38 8.85 -0.48
CA ARG A 774 9.31 8.21 -1.27
C ARG A 774 9.61 8.33 -2.74
N VAL A 775 9.55 7.22 -3.48
CA VAL A 775 9.85 7.25 -4.91
C VAL A 775 8.88 6.46 -5.76
N SER A 776 8.60 7.05 -6.92
CA SER A 776 7.79 6.47 -7.98
C SER A 776 8.60 6.37 -9.27
N PHE A 777 8.53 5.23 -9.93
CA PHE A 777 9.13 4.97 -11.24
C PHE A 777 8.05 4.84 -12.31
N SER A 778 8.25 5.53 -13.43
CA SER A 778 7.36 5.41 -14.59
C SER A 778 7.75 4.26 -15.52
N PHE A 779 8.99 3.78 -15.46
CA PHE A 779 9.53 2.72 -16.32
C PHE A 779 10.24 1.61 -15.53
N SER A 780 10.46 0.47 -16.18
CA SER A 780 10.86 -0.79 -15.54
C SER A 780 12.38 -1.02 -15.51
N THR A 781 13.13 -0.45 -16.46
CA THR A 781 14.57 -0.63 -16.61
C THR A 781 15.38 0.10 -15.53
N GLU A 782 14.82 1.16 -14.97
CA GLU A 782 15.46 1.98 -13.94
C GLU A 782 15.55 1.25 -12.61
N LEU A 783 14.60 0.35 -12.28
CA LEU A 783 14.67 -0.46 -11.06
C LEU A 783 15.86 -1.44 -11.09
N SER A 784 16.17 -2.02 -12.26
CA SER A 784 17.30 -2.93 -12.41
C SER A 784 18.64 -2.18 -12.41
N GLU A 785 18.70 -1.00 -13.02
CA GLU A 785 19.90 -0.14 -12.98
C GLU A 785 20.15 0.48 -11.62
N ILE A 786 19.10 0.91 -10.92
CA ILE A 786 19.17 1.29 -9.51
C ILE A 786 19.80 0.14 -8.76
N ALA A 787 19.21 -1.07 -8.78
CA ALA A 787 19.71 -2.29 -8.15
C ALA A 787 21.18 -2.63 -8.42
N LEU A 788 21.72 -2.30 -9.61
CA LEU A 788 23.13 -2.52 -9.95
C LEU A 788 24.10 -1.58 -9.20
N LEU A 789 23.69 -0.38 -8.79
CA LEU A 789 24.58 0.61 -8.15
C LEU A 789 24.94 0.28 -6.69
N GLY A 790 24.00 -0.23 -5.89
CA GLY A 790 24.30 -0.70 -4.53
C GLY A 790 25.21 -1.93 -4.55
N SER A 791 25.10 -2.78 -5.59
CA SER A 791 26.03 -3.90 -5.78
C SER A 791 27.48 -3.45 -6.06
N ARG A 792 27.65 -2.32 -6.77
CA ARG A 792 28.97 -1.76 -7.12
C ARG A 792 29.59 -0.95 -5.99
N THR A 793 28.79 -0.16 -5.29
CA THR A 793 29.28 0.77 -4.26
C THR A 793 29.46 0.12 -2.89
N ARG A 794 28.89 -1.08 -2.65
CA ARG A 794 28.83 -1.75 -1.33
C ARG A 794 28.29 -0.87 -0.20
N LYS A 795 27.66 0.26 -0.54
CA LYS A 795 26.89 1.09 0.35
C LYS A 795 25.45 0.58 0.29
N PRO A 796 24.73 0.49 1.42
CA PRO A 796 23.32 0.15 1.40
C PRO A 796 22.61 1.10 0.42
N PHE A 797 21.73 0.56 -0.42
CA PHE A 797 20.73 1.40 -1.09
C PHE A 797 20.08 2.31 -0.05
N HIS A 798 19.87 3.57 -0.44
CA HIS A 798 19.33 4.68 0.35
C HIS A 798 18.49 4.21 1.56
N GLN A 799 19.08 4.32 2.75
CA GLN A 799 18.56 3.71 3.98
C GLN A 799 17.20 4.28 4.40
N HIS A 800 16.80 5.44 3.87
CA HIS A 800 15.62 6.18 4.31
C HIS A 800 14.38 5.98 3.42
N VAL A 801 14.44 5.14 2.38
CA VAL A 801 13.30 4.91 1.49
C VAL A 801 12.17 4.19 2.25
N ARG A 802 11.02 4.85 2.34
CA ARG A 802 9.79 4.38 2.98
C ARG A 802 8.77 3.89 1.97
N SER A 803 8.81 4.39 0.74
CA SER A 803 7.79 4.06 -0.26
C SER A 803 8.38 3.91 -1.63
N LEU A 804 8.01 2.80 -2.28
CA LEU A 804 8.44 2.46 -3.63
C LEU A 804 7.22 2.09 -4.47
N MET A 805 6.98 2.84 -5.54
CA MET A 805 5.90 2.59 -6.49
C MET A 805 6.39 2.50 -7.91
N THR A 806 5.76 1.65 -8.70
CA THR A 806 5.90 1.64 -10.15
C THR A 806 4.56 1.94 -10.81
N ASN A 807 4.61 2.72 -11.88
CA ASN A 807 3.43 3.15 -12.62
C ASN A 807 3.49 2.80 -14.13
N GLY A 808 4.50 2.06 -14.58
CA GLY A 808 4.68 1.67 -15.99
C GLY A 808 4.02 0.35 -16.39
N THR A 809 3.80 0.15 -17.68
CA THR A 809 3.12 -1.02 -18.29
C THR A 809 4.07 -2.12 -18.79
N GLU A 810 5.38 -1.89 -18.70
CA GLU A 810 6.39 -2.78 -19.28
C GLU A 810 6.57 -4.09 -18.51
N PHE A 811 7.05 -5.13 -19.19
CA PHE A 811 7.41 -6.40 -18.57
C PHE A 811 8.79 -6.31 -17.90
N LEU A 812 8.88 -6.75 -16.65
CA LEU A 812 10.16 -6.97 -15.99
C LEU A 812 10.62 -8.40 -16.28
N ASP A 813 11.68 -8.55 -17.08
CA ASP A 813 12.39 -9.84 -17.24
C ASP A 813 13.34 -10.13 -16.05
N TRP A 814 13.34 -9.24 -15.04
CA TRP A 814 14.20 -9.30 -13.86
C TRP A 814 13.39 -9.39 -12.56
N ASN A 815 13.93 -10.08 -11.55
CA ASN A 815 13.35 -10.16 -10.20
C ASN A 815 14.01 -9.11 -9.27
N PRO A 816 13.38 -7.95 -9.01
CA PRO A 816 13.96 -6.88 -8.18
C PRO A 816 13.92 -7.16 -6.67
N PHE A 817 13.31 -8.27 -6.23
CA PHE A 817 12.96 -8.46 -4.82
C PHE A 817 14.15 -8.71 -3.90
N ARG A 818 15.26 -9.21 -4.44
CA ARG A 818 16.50 -9.34 -3.67
C ARG A 818 17.01 -7.96 -3.22
N GLN A 819 16.88 -6.94 -4.05
CA GLN A 819 17.35 -5.59 -3.76
C GLN A 819 16.30 -4.79 -3.01
N VAL A 820 15.02 -4.97 -3.34
CA VAL A 820 13.93 -4.38 -2.56
C VAL A 820 13.96 -4.83 -1.10
N SER A 821 14.36 -6.08 -0.82
CA SER A 821 14.50 -6.57 0.57
C SER A 821 15.67 -5.92 1.34
N GLU A 822 16.58 -5.21 0.67
CA GLU A 822 17.62 -4.39 1.33
C GLU A 822 17.06 -3.05 1.84
N LEU A 823 15.92 -2.58 1.30
CA LEU A 823 15.23 -1.36 1.72
C LEU A 823 14.37 -1.62 2.97
N ARG A 824 15.03 -1.96 4.08
CA ARG A 824 14.39 -2.45 5.31
C ARG A 824 13.41 -1.49 5.98
N LEU A 825 13.44 -0.20 5.63
CA LEU A 825 12.54 0.83 6.15
C LEU A 825 11.24 1.01 5.35
N LEU A 826 11.03 0.22 4.28
CA LEU A 826 9.83 0.30 3.44
C LEU A 826 8.54 0.06 4.24
N LYS A 827 7.62 1.02 4.14
CA LYS A 827 6.21 0.97 4.56
C LYS A 827 5.29 0.63 3.38
N VAL A 828 5.62 1.10 2.17
CA VAL A 828 4.79 0.91 0.96
C VAL A 828 5.62 0.29 -0.17
N LEU A 829 5.18 -0.86 -0.67
CA LEU A 829 5.72 -1.49 -1.87
C LEU A 829 4.59 -1.76 -2.87
N ASN A 830 4.62 -1.04 -3.99
CA ASN A 830 3.65 -1.21 -5.07
C ASN A 830 4.35 -1.48 -6.41
N LEU A 831 4.35 -2.76 -6.79
CA LEU A 831 4.85 -3.28 -8.05
C LEU A 831 3.72 -3.86 -8.91
N SER A 832 2.47 -3.42 -8.68
CA SER A 832 1.29 -3.98 -9.34
C SER A 832 1.16 -3.63 -10.83
N SER A 833 2.05 -2.78 -11.33
CA SER A 833 2.09 -2.36 -12.73
C SER A 833 2.93 -3.31 -13.61
N HIS A 834 3.79 -4.14 -13.01
CA HIS A 834 4.68 -5.05 -13.73
C HIS A 834 4.41 -6.51 -13.38
N LEU A 835 4.47 -7.38 -14.38
CA LEU A 835 4.38 -8.83 -14.17
C LEU A 835 5.72 -9.37 -13.62
N VAL A 836 5.66 -10.03 -12.48
CA VAL A 836 6.76 -10.77 -11.86
C VAL A 836 6.56 -12.26 -12.14
N ILE A 837 7.63 -13.01 -12.43
CA ILE A 837 7.50 -14.46 -12.68
C ILE A 837 7.10 -15.22 -11.39
N ALA A 838 7.93 -15.14 -10.36
CA ALA A 838 7.67 -15.83 -9.09
C ALA A 838 8.14 -15.00 -7.90
N LEU A 839 7.34 -15.01 -6.83
CA LEU A 839 7.62 -14.29 -5.58
C LEU A 839 7.24 -15.14 -4.37
N SER A 840 8.10 -15.18 -3.37
CA SER A 840 7.81 -15.79 -2.07
C SER A 840 7.77 -14.73 -0.98
N SER A 841 6.87 -14.86 -0.02
CA SER A 841 6.83 -13.98 1.16
C SER A 841 8.12 -14.05 1.98
N ALA A 842 8.89 -15.16 1.89
CA ALA A 842 10.19 -15.29 2.55
C ALA A 842 11.22 -14.26 2.03
N THR A 843 11.16 -13.90 0.74
CA THR A 843 12.05 -12.89 0.15
C THR A 843 11.80 -11.51 0.76
N LEU A 844 10.61 -11.28 1.30
CA LEU A 844 10.20 -10.01 1.89
C LEU A 844 10.33 -9.98 3.43
N LYS A 845 10.82 -11.07 4.05
CA LYS A 845 11.05 -11.17 5.51
C LYS A 845 11.81 -9.99 6.14
N PRO A 846 12.81 -9.38 5.49
CA PRO A 846 13.50 -8.22 6.07
C PRO A 846 12.65 -6.95 6.18
N LEU A 847 11.50 -6.87 5.49
CA LEU A 847 10.66 -5.67 5.39
C LEU A 847 9.61 -5.63 6.52
N ILE A 848 10.07 -5.59 7.77
CA ILE A 848 9.19 -5.69 8.95
C ILE A 848 8.26 -4.47 9.12
N HIS A 849 8.59 -3.34 8.51
CA HIS A 849 7.82 -2.09 8.55
C HIS A 849 6.76 -2.00 7.45
N LEU A 850 6.66 -3.02 6.60
CA LEU A 850 5.77 -3.01 5.44
C LEU A 850 4.29 -3.04 5.87
N LYS A 851 3.55 -2.03 5.43
CA LYS A 851 2.11 -1.85 5.68
C LYS A 851 1.26 -2.04 4.44
N TYR A 852 1.81 -1.78 3.26
CA TYR A 852 1.13 -1.93 1.98
C TYR A 852 1.99 -2.73 1.01
N LEU A 853 1.45 -3.85 0.51
CA LEU A 853 2.04 -4.66 -0.53
C LEU A 853 1.06 -4.82 -1.70
N ALA A 854 1.45 -4.36 -2.88
CA ALA A 854 0.74 -4.64 -4.12
C ALA A 854 1.68 -5.19 -5.18
N VAL A 855 1.39 -6.37 -5.73
CA VAL A 855 2.23 -7.05 -6.73
C VAL A 855 1.36 -7.68 -7.82
N PHE A 856 1.91 -7.78 -9.02
CA PHE A 856 1.34 -8.57 -10.11
C PHE A 856 2.33 -9.67 -10.48
N THR A 857 1.96 -10.94 -10.31
CA THR A 857 2.89 -12.08 -10.44
C THR A 857 2.28 -13.30 -11.12
N CYS A 858 3.06 -14.19 -11.74
CA CYS A 858 2.54 -15.50 -12.17
C CYS A 858 2.33 -16.41 -10.95
N GLU A 859 3.29 -16.41 -10.02
CA GLU A 859 3.28 -17.22 -8.80
C GLU A 859 3.57 -16.38 -7.54
N PHE A 860 2.74 -16.58 -6.51
CA PHE A 860 2.97 -16.02 -5.17
C PHE A 860 2.90 -17.14 -4.14
N ASP A 861 4.02 -17.39 -3.48
CA ASP A 861 4.15 -18.41 -2.43
C ASP A 861 4.14 -17.77 -1.04
N PHE A 862 3.25 -18.26 -0.18
CA PHE A 862 3.21 -17.85 1.23
C PHE A 862 4.09 -18.79 2.04
N HIS A 863 5.23 -18.30 2.51
CA HIS A 863 6.07 -19.05 3.44
C HIS A 863 5.30 -19.41 4.73
N PRO A 864 5.54 -20.58 5.35
CA PRO A 864 4.83 -21.03 6.56
C PRO A 864 4.95 -20.10 7.78
N GLU A 865 6.06 -19.38 7.90
CA GLU A 865 6.28 -18.35 8.93
C GLU A 865 5.65 -17.00 8.56
N SER A 866 5.05 -16.30 9.53
CA SER A 866 4.47 -14.97 9.32
C SER A 866 5.55 -13.91 9.22
N HIS A 867 5.79 -13.40 8.02
CA HIS A 867 6.85 -12.41 7.73
C HIS A 867 6.37 -10.96 7.66
N PHE A 868 5.10 -10.69 8.00
CA PHE A 868 4.46 -9.39 7.79
C PHE A 868 3.68 -8.91 9.03
N PRO A 869 4.37 -8.51 10.11
CA PRO A 869 3.73 -8.20 11.39
C PRO A 869 2.82 -6.95 11.35
N HIS A 870 3.11 -6.01 10.44
CA HIS A 870 2.42 -4.72 10.36
C HIS A 870 1.61 -4.52 9.07
N LEU A 871 1.43 -5.57 8.26
CA LEU A 871 0.79 -5.43 6.96
C LEU A 871 -0.71 -5.16 7.11
N GLU A 872 -1.14 -4.05 6.54
CA GLU A 872 -2.53 -3.55 6.59
C GLU A 872 -3.24 -3.78 5.25
N THR A 873 -2.52 -3.74 4.13
CA THR A 873 -3.06 -3.96 2.78
C THR A 873 -2.23 -4.96 1.99
N LEU A 874 -2.88 -6.02 1.50
CA LEU A 874 -2.29 -7.03 0.63
C LEU A 874 -3.07 -7.12 -0.69
N ILE A 875 -2.40 -6.83 -1.81
CA ILE A 875 -2.96 -6.94 -3.15
C ILE A 875 -2.03 -7.83 -3.99
N VAL A 876 -2.51 -9.00 -4.37
CA VAL A 876 -1.78 -9.94 -5.23
C VAL A 876 -2.61 -10.21 -6.47
N LYS A 877 -2.21 -9.60 -7.58
CA LYS A 877 -2.76 -9.89 -8.91
C LYS A 877 -1.99 -11.06 -9.52
N ARG A 878 -2.68 -11.98 -10.18
CA ARG A 878 -2.12 -13.19 -10.78
C ARG A 878 -2.45 -13.29 -12.25
N PHE A 879 -1.43 -13.55 -13.08
CA PHE A 879 -1.60 -13.66 -14.52
C PHE A 879 -2.19 -15.01 -14.95
N SER A 880 -1.68 -16.13 -14.40
CA SER A 880 -2.12 -17.48 -14.80
C SER A 880 -3.14 -18.09 -13.83
N ALA A 881 -4.11 -18.81 -14.39
CA ALA A 881 -5.05 -19.69 -13.67
C ALA A 881 -4.50 -21.12 -13.44
N SER A 882 -3.31 -21.44 -13.95
CA SER A 882 -2.82 -22.83 -14.06
C SER A 882 -2.22 -23.42 -12.79
N ILE A 883 -1.81 -22.61 -11.81
CA ILE A 883 -1.24 -23.10 -10.54
C ILE A 883 -2.01 -22.48 -9.37
N ILE A 884 -2.95 -23.26 -8.84
CA ILE A 884 -3.67 -22.95 -7.61
C ILE A 884 -2.65 -23.03 -6.46
N SER A 885 -2.23 -21.88 -5.90
CA SER A 885 -1.56 -21.92 -4.58
C SER A 885 -2.64 -21.81 -3.51
N SER A 886 -2.62 -22.75 -2.56
CA SER A 886 -3.48 -22.69 -1.38
C SER A 886 -3.02 -21.52 -0.52
N VAL A 887 -3.96 -20.75 0.02
CA VAL A 887 -3.62 -19.76 1.04
C VAL A 887 -3.24 -20.51 2.32
N LEU A 888 -1.97 -20.39 2.73
CA LEU A 888 -1.46 -21.07 3.93
C LEU A 888 -2.13 -20.52 5.20
N PRO A 889 -2.21 -21.34 6.29
CA PRO A 889 -2.76 -20.90 7.59
C PRO A 889 -2.11 -19.63 8.14
N THR A 890 -0.87 -19.33 7.75
CA THR A 890 -0.10 -18.15 8.14
C THR A 890 -0.80 -16.83 7.81
N PHE A 891 -1.69 -16.80 6.81
CA PHE A 891 -2.53 -15.64 6.50
C PHE A 891 -3.30 -15.14 7.72
N TRP A 892 -3.82 -16.06 8.55
CA TRP A 892 -4.62 -15.73 9.72
C TRP A 892 -3.82 -15.09 10.86
N LYS A 893 -2.48 -15.20 10.84
CA LYS A 893 -1.59 -14.55 11.81
C LYS A 893 -1.35 -13.06 11.51
N MET A 894 -1.79 -12.56 10.35
CA MET A 894 -1.60 -11.16 9.94
C MET A 894 -2.71 -10.25 10.47
N GLU A 895 -2.77 -10.07 11.79
CA GLU A 895 -3.89 -9.43 12.50
C GLU A 895 -4.16 -7.96 12.14
N LYS A 896 -3.15 -7.26 11.59
CA LYS A 896 -3.25 -5.85 11.18
C LYS A 896 -3.93 -5.67 9.82
N LEU A 897 -4.20 -6.75 9.08
CA LEU A 897 -4.83 -6.68 7.76
C LEU A 897 -6.20 -5.99 7.81
N ARG A 898 -6.41 -5.07 6.87
CA ARG A 898 -7.64 -4.29 6.66
C ARG A 898 -8.24 -4.55 5.29
N LEU A 899 -7.39 -4.68 4.28
CA LEU A 899 -7.77 -4.97 2.90
C LEU A 899 -6.94 -6.10 2.32
N VAL A 900 -7.63 -7.10 1.78
CA VAL A 900 -7.01 -8.21 1.05
C VAL A 900 -7.70 -8.38 -0.30
N GLU A 901 -6.91 -8.38 -1.36
CA GLU A 901 -7.35 -8.71 -2.71
C GLU A 901 -6.35 -9.68 -3.34
N ILE A 902 -6.76 -10.94 -3.54
CA ILE A 902 -5.90 -11.95 -4.13
C ILE A 902 -6.66 -12.59 -5.29
N THR A 903 -6.29 -12.27 -6.52
CA THR A 903 -6.92 -12.86 -7.70
C THR A 903 -6.49 -14.32 -7.85
N ASN A 904 -7.43 -15.22 -8.15
CA ASN A 904 -7.15 -16.64 -8.45
C ASN A 904 -6.50 -17.44 -7.31
N ALA A 905 -6.58 -17.00 -6.05
CA ALA A 905 -6.20 -17.83 -4.91
C ALA A 905 -7.37 -18.70 -4.44
N VAL A 906 -7.09 -19.99 -4.22
CA VAL A 906 -8.06 -20.94 -3.67
C VAL A 906 -7.75 -21.14 -2.20
N PHE A 907 -8.77 -21.02 -1.37
CA PHE A 907 -8.68 -21.36 0.04
C PHE A 907 -9.11 -22.83 0.16
N HIS A 908 -8.13 -23.73 0.30
CA HIS A 908 -8.38 -25.14 0.56
C HIS A 908 -8.58 -25.36 2.06
N LEU A 909 -9.69 -26.00 2.43
CA LEU A 909 -9.99 -26.38 3.81
C LEU A 909 -9.76 -27.89 3.99
N ASP A 910 -8.58 -28.41 3.65
CA ASP A 910 -8.30 -29.84 3.89
C ASP A 910 -8.27 -30.19 5.39
N ASN A 911 -8.77 -31.38 5.72
CA ASN A 911 -9.03 -31.83 7.10
C ASN A 911 -7.80 -31.84 8.02
N ASP A 912 -6.58 -31.96 7.47
CA ASP A 912 -5.35 -32.06 8.26
C ASP A 912 -4.87 -30.71 8.83
N LYS A 913 -5.52 -29.59 8.45
CA LYS A 913 -5.16 -28.22 8.88
C LYS A 913 -6.17 -27.57 9.84
N HIS A 914 -7.21 -28.29 10.29
CA HIS A 914 -8.24 -27.78 11.20
C HIS A 914 -7.68 -27.27 12.53
N ARG A 915 -6.68 -27.94 13.13
CA ARG A 915 -6.05 -27.48 14.38
C ARG A 915 -5.39 -26.10 14.25
N ILE A 916 -4.62 -25.88 13.17
CA ILE A 916 -3.95 -24.60 12.92
C ILE A 916 -5.00 -23.50 12.68
N PHE A 917 -6.12 -23.86 12.06
CA PHE A 917 -7.23 -22.94 11.81
C PHE A 917 -8.00 -22.57 13.09
N GLU A 918 -8.18 -23.50 14.04
CA GLU A 918 -8.80 -23.25 15.36
C GLU A 918 -7.91 -22.41 16.29
N GLU A 919 -6.60 -22.61 16.25
CA GLU A 919 -5.62 -21.90 17.08
C GLU A 919 -5.26 -20.49 16.58
N SER A 920 -5.55 -20.17 15.31
CA SER A 920 -5.21 -18.87 14.71
C SER A 920 -6.07 -17.72 15.26
N PRO A 921 -5.57 -16.47 15.31
CA PRO A 921 -6.33 -15.32 15.80
C PRO A 921 -7.45 -14.89 14.83
N LYS A 922 -8.45 -14.16 15.34
CA LYS A 922 -9.51 -13.56 14.51
C LYS A 922 -8.98 -12.27 13.86
N LEU A 923 -9.21 -12.10 12.57
CA LEU A 923 -8.85 -10.90 11.80
C LEU A 923 -9.90 -9.79 12.02
N VAL A 924 -9.94 -9.25 13.24
CA VAL A 924 -10.92 -8.23 13.65
C VAL A 924 -10.75 -6.88 12.92
N ASN A 925 -9.57 -6.62 12.37
CA ASN A 925 -9.30 -5.40 11.61
C ASN A 925 -9.71 -5.49 10.13
N LEU A 926 -9.98 -6.70 9.62
CA LEU A 926 -10.24 -6.91 8.20
C LEU A 926 -11.61 -6.37 7.81
N ARG A 927 -11.63 -5.41 6.87
CA ARG A 927 -12.85 -4.75 6.37
C ARG A 927 -13.22 -5.16 4.96
N THR A 928 -12.22 -5.50 4.14
CA THR A 928 -12.42 -5.86 2.73
C THR A 928 -11.65 -7.13 2.38
N LEU A 929 -12.37 -8.12 1.85
CA LEU A 929 -11.79 -9.36 1.33
C LEU A 929 -12.33 -9.58 -0.09
N ARG A 930 -11.45 -9.68 -1.09
CA ARG A 930 -11.85 -9.72 -2.50
C ARG A 930 -11.17 -10.77 -3.34
N ARG A 931 -11.94 -11.23 -4.35
CA ARG A 931 -11.53 -12.14 -5.43
C ARG A 931 -11.09 -13.52 -4.93
N VAL A 932 -11.61 -13.92 -3.78
CA VAL A 932 -11.31 -15.19 -3.12
C VAL A 932 -12.05 -16.34 -3.80
N LYS A 933 -11.36 -17.44 -4.12
CA LYS A 933 -11.98 -18.64 -4.67
C LYS A 933 -12.20 -19.73 -3.60
N PHE A 934 -13.37 -20.32 -3.57
CA PHE A 934 -13.69 -21.51 -2.76
C PHE A 934 -14.09 -22.69 -3.65
N PRO A 935 -13.59 -23.91 -3.37
CA PRO A 935 -14.08 -25.11 -4.01
C PRO A 935 -15.50 -25.47 -3.52
N ILE A 936 -16.37 -26.01 -4.39
CA ILE A 936 -17.77 -26.37 -4.05
C ILE A 936 -17.87 -27.28 -2.81
N GLY A 937 -16.94 -28.23 -2.63
CA GLY A 937 -16.97 -29.17 -1.49
C GLY A 937 -16.82 -28.51 -0.11
N ASP A 938 -16.40 -27.24 -0.08
CA ASP A 938 -16.14 -26.46 1.13
C ASP A 938 -17.22 -25.40 1.41
N THR A 939 -18.35 -25.38 0.68
CA THR A 939 -19.39 -24.33 0.86
C THR A 939 -19.98 -24.30 2.27
N ASP A 940 -20.16 -25.45 2.92
CA ASP A 940 -20.61 -25.55 4.31
C ASP A 940 -19.56 -25.00 5.31
N ARG A 941 -18.32 -24.83 4.86
CA ARG A 941 -17.17 -24.38 5.67
C ARG A 941 -16.81 -22.91 5.43
N VAL A 942 -17.44 -22.24 4.45
CA VAL A 942 -17.29 -20.80 4.21
C VAL A 942 -17.71 -20.00 5.46
N ASP A 943 -18.76 -20.45 6.16
CA ASP A 943 -19.22 -19.88 7.43
C ASP A 943 -18.12 -19.86 8.48
N MET A 944 -17.35 -20.95 8.57
CA MET A 944 -16.26 -21.12 9.54
C MET A 944 -15.11 -20.13 9.27
N LEU A 945 -14.76 -19.92 8.00
CA LEU A 945 -13.78 -18.91 7.61
C LEU A 945 -14.24 -17.49 7.91
N LEU A 946 -15.51 -17.21 7.69
CA LEU A 946 -16.05 -15.86 7.81
C LEU A 946 -16.33 -15.46 9.27
N GLN A 947 -16.53 -16.42 10.18
CA GLN A 947 -16.51 -16.18 11.63
C GLN A 947 -15.17 -15.59 12.13
N ARG A 948 -14.07 -15.80 11.39
CA ARG A 948 -12.76 -15.20 11.69
C ARG A 948 -12.63 -13.75 11.25
N CYS A 949 -13.53 -13.26 10.41
CA CYS A 949 -13.56 -11.89 9.89
C CYS A 949 -14.86 -11.19 10.29
N PRO A 950 -15.17 -11.05 11.60
CA PRO A 950 -16.49 -10.62 12.08
C PRO A 950 -16.88 -9.19 11.67
N ASN A 951 -15.87 -8.38 11.33
CA ASN A 951 -15.95 -6.95 11.09
C ASN A 951 -15.92 -6.58 9.59
N LEU A 952 -16.14 -7.57 8.72
CA LEU A 952 -16.05 -7.44 7.28
C LEU A 952 -17.22 -6.62 6.72
N GLN A 953 -16.90 -5.63 5.90
CA GLN A 953 -17.88 -4.73 5.26
C GLN A 953 -18.04 -5.00 3.76
N LYS A 954 -17.01 -5.56 3.11
CA LYS A 954 -16.99 -5.84 1.67
C LYS A 954 -16.41 -7.23 1.40
N LEU A 955 -17.17 -8.05 0.71
CA LEU A 955 -16.82 -9.42 0.38
C LEU A 955 -17.03 -9.68 -1.12
N ASP A 956 -16.03 -10.25 -1.79
CA ASP A 956 -16.10 -10.70 -3.18
C ASP A 956 -15.54 -12.13 -3.28
N ILE A 957 -16.45 -13.08 -3.48
CA ILE A 957 -16.21 -14.52 -3.49
C ILE A 957 -16.56 -15.11 -4.85
N ILE A 958 -15.73 -16.05 -5.30
CA ILE A 958 -15.96 -16.90 -6.46
C ILE A 958 -16.05 -18.36 -5.98
N ILE A 959 -17.15 -19.06 -6.29
CA ILE A 959 -17.32 -20.48 -5.93
C ILE A 959 -17.09 -21.33 -7.19
N SER A 960 -16.06 -22.18 -7.15
CA SER A 960 -15.60 -22.98 -8.29
C SER A 960 -15.69 -24.50 -8.04
N GLY A 961 -16.10 -25.30 -9.01
CA GLY A 961 -16.06 -26.77 -8.89
C GLY A 961 -16.56 -27.51 -10.13
N CYS A 962 -16.17 -28.78 -10.27
CA CYS A 962 -16.45 -29.63 -11.41
C CYS A 962 -17.57 -30.66 -11.13
N LYS A 963 -18.64 -30.54 -11.92
CA LYS A 963 -19.69 -31.52 -12.25
C LYS A 963 -20.68 -31.96 -11.16
N ASN A 964 -21.93 -32.08 -11.64
CA ASN A 964 -23.20 -32.47 -11.03
C ASN A 964 -23.84 -31.45 -10.08
N SER A 965 -24.83 -30.74 -10.64
CA SER A 965 -26.06 -30.13 -10.10
C SER A 965 -26.32 -30.13 -8.58
N SER A 966 -25.35 -29.85 -7.71
CA SER A 966 -25.64 -29.63 -6.31
C SER A 966 -26.20 -28.22 -6.15
N ARG A 967 -27.37 -28.13 -5.50
CA ARG A 967 -27.94 -26.86 -5.06
C ARG A 967 -27.00 -26.24 -4.03
N ILE A 968 -26.46 -25.06 -4.30
CA ILE A 968 -25.56 -24.36 -3.37
C ILE A 968 -26.37 -23.44 -2.46
N CYS A 969 -25.98 -23.37 -1.19
CA CYS A 969 -26.64 -22.57 -0.16
C CYS A 969 -25.59 -21.86 0.73
N PRO A 970 -25.03 -20.72 0.29
CA PRO A 970 -24.06 -19.98 1.10
C PRO A 970 -24.74 -19.31 2.30
N ARG A 971 -24.14 -19.45 3.49
CA ARG A 971 -24.68 -18.96 4.77
C ARG A 971 -23.81 -17.83 5.36
N LEU A 972 -24.19 -16.61 5.05
CA LEU A 972 -23.43 -15.40 5.38
C LEU A 972 -24.06 -14.56 6.49
N GLU A 973 -25.15 -15.02 7.11
CA GLU A 973 -25.97 -14.27 8.08
C GLU A 973 -25.16 -13.74 9.28
N ASN A 974 -24.09 -14.43 9.66
CA ASN A 974 -23.22 -14.04 10.78
C ASN A 974 -22.38 -12.77 10.51
N LEU A 975 -22.24 -12.34 9.25
CA LEU A 975 -21.49 -11.14 8.87
C LEU A 975 -22.36 -9.89 9.00
N THR A 976 -22.69 -9.51 10.23
CA THR A 976 -23.64 -8.43 10.54
C THR A 976 -23.20 -7.04 10.04
N GLN A 977 -21.90 -6.81 9.84
CA GLN A 977 -21.35 -5.55 9.30
C GLN A 977 -21.23 -5.51 7.77
N LEU A 978 -21.61 -6.60 7.07
CA LEU A 978 -21.44 -6.71 5.63
C LEU A 978 -22.42 -5.81 4.89
N GLN A 979 -21.89 -4.89 4.08
CA GLN A 979 -22.70 -3.94 3.30
C GLN A 979 -22.60 -4.19 1.79
N ILE A 980 -21.48 -4.73 1.31
CA ILE A 980 -21.24 -4.99 -0.11
C ILE A 980 -20.85 -6.45 -0.29
N LEU A 981 -21.64 -7.17 -1.06
CA LEU A 981 -21.40 -8.57 -1.38
C LEU A 981 -21.36 -8.78 -2.90
N ARG A 982 -20.32 -9.46 -3.37
CA ARG A 982 -20.25 -10.04 -4.71
C ARG A 982 -20.08 -11.55 -4.57
N LEU A 983 -21.01 -12.29 -5.15
CA LEU A 983 -20.94 -13.74 -5.27
C LEU A 983 -20.95 -14.10 -6.75
N SER A 984 -19.91 -14.81 -7.18
CA SER A 984 -19.80 -15.34 -8.52
C SER A 984 -19.77 -16.86 -8.48
N PHE A 985 -20.67 -17.47 -9.23
CA PHE A 985 -20.81 -18.91 -9.38
C PHE A 985 -20.47 -19.28 -10.82
N HIS A 986 -20.08 -20.53 -11.07
CA HIS A 986 -19.94 -20.98 -12.46
C HIS A 986 -21.32 -21.11 -13.14
N PRO A 987 -21.42 -20.92 -14.47
CA PRO A 987 -22.70 -20.79 -15.20
C PRO A 987 -23.70 -21.95 -15.04
N TYR A 988 -23.24 -23.13 -14.64
CA TYR A 988 -24.08 -24.33 -14.47
C TYR A 988 -24.52 -24.58 -13.02
N GLN A 989 -24.15 -23.72 -12.07
CA GLN A 989 -24.47 -23.89 -10.66
C GLN A 989 -25.80 -23.22 -10.32
N ARG A 990 -26.75 -23.99 -9.78
CA ARG A 990 -28.06 -23.48 -9.34
C ARG A 990 -28.04 -23.06 -7.88
N ILE A 991 -28.41 -21.82 -7.63
CA ILE A 991 -28.51 -21.24 -6.29
C ILE A 991 -29.96 -21.40 -5.82
N SER A 992 -30.21 -22.35 -4.93
CA SER A 992 -31.58 -22.65 -4.48
C SER A 992 -32.05 -21.82 -3.28
N LYS A 993 -31.12 -21.43 -2.42
CA LYS A 993 -31.35 -20.63 -1.21
C LYS A 993 -30.13 -19.77 -0.92
N LEU A 994 -30.38 -18.55 -0.45
CA LEU A 994 -29.36 -17.61 -0.01
C LEU A 994 -29.69 -17.22 1.43
N HIS A 995 -28.69 -17.25 2.30
CA HIS A 995 -28.80 -16.84 3.69
C HIS A 995 -27.87 -15.64 3.88
N LEU A 996 -28.39 -14.43 3.68
CA LEU A 996 -27.62 -13.20 3.64
C LEU A 996 -28.00 -12.26 4.81
N PRO A 997 -27.05 -11.47 5.33
CA PRO A 997 -27.33 -10.48 6.36
C PRO A 997 -28.23 -9.35 5.83
N SER A 998 -29.14 -8.86 6.68
CA SER A 998 -30.13 -7.83 6.34
C SER A 998 -29.53 -6.43 6.06
N ASN A 999 -28.27 -6.21 6.46
CA ASN A 999 -27.55 -4.94 6.28
C ASN A 999 -26.91 -4.76 4.89
N ILE A 1000 -27.07 -5.72 3.97
CA ILE A 1000 -26.53 -5.61 2.61
C ILE A 1000 -27.20 -4.45 1.88
N LYS A 1001 -26.37 -3.49 1.45
CA LYS A 1001 -26.77 -2.35 0.62
C LYS A 1001 -26.51 -2.58 -0.86
N LYS A 1002 -25.48 -3.36 -1.17
CA LYS A 1002 -25.09 -3.69 -2.55
C LYS A 1002 -24.86 -5.17 -2.70
N LEU A 1003 -25.61 -5.77 -3.62
CA LEU A 1003 -25.48 -7.16 -4.01
C LEU A 1003 -25.11 -7.26 -5.49
N VAL A 1004 -24.08 -8.06 -5.78
CA VAL A 1004 -23.68 -8.45 -7.14
C VAL A 1004 -23.70 -9.96 -7.21
N LEU A 1005 -24.51 -10.53 -8.10
CA LEU A 1005 -24.63 -11.97 -8.27
C LEU A 1005 -24.31 -12.36 -9.71
N SER A 1006 -23.71 -13.54 -9.88
CA SER A 1006 -23.46 -14.13 -11.18
C SER A 1006 -23.63 -15.65 -11.13
N GLY A 1007 -24.35 -16.23 -12.09
CA GLY A 1007 -24.75 -17.64 -12.11
C GLY A 1007 -26.28 -17.83 -12.28
N THR A 1008 -26.78 -19.02 -11.96
CA THR A 1008 -28.20 -19.38 -12.12
C THR A 1008 -28.99 -19.22 -10.82
N LEU A 1009 -30.00 -18.34 -10.79
CA LEU A 1009 -30.87 -18.13 -9.63
C LEU A 1009 -32.22 -18.85 -9.79
N THR A 1010 -32.72 -19.46 -8.71
CA THR A 1010 -34.09 -19.94 -8.62
C THR A 1010 -35.04 -18.82 -8.18
N GLU A 1011 -36.34 -18.97 -8.46
CA GLU A 1011 -37.39 -18.03 -8.02
C GLU A 1011 -37.32 -17.75 -6.51
N SER A 1012 -37.14 -18.80 -5.70
CA SER A 1012 -36.98 -18.68 -4.23
C SER A 1012 -35.81 -17.80 -3.80
N ALA A 1013 -34.71 -17.77 -4.57
CA ALA A 1013 -33.58 -16.92 -4.27
C ALA A 1013 -33.88 -15.45 -4.58
N ILE A 1014 -34.64 -15.18 -5.65
CA ILE A 1014 -35.07 -13.82 -6.03
C ILE A 1014 -36.01 -13.25 -4.98
N CYS A 1015 -37.01 -14.00 -4.54
CA CYS A 1015 -37.93 -13.55 -3.49
C CYS A 1015 -37.19 -13.23 -2.19
N PHE A 1016 -36.18 -14.04 -1.84
CA PHE A 1016 -35.32 -13.76 -0.68
C PHE A 1016 -34.53 -12.45 -0.85
N ILE A 1017 -33.93 -12.21 -2.02
CA ILE A 1017 -33.18 -10.98 -2.31
C ILE A 1017 -34.11 -9.77 -2.24
N ALA A 1018 -35.32 -9.88 -2.77
CA ALA A 1018 -36.33 -8.82 -2.71
C ALA A 1018 -36.72 -8.46 -1.27
N GLY A 1019 -36.78 -9.45 -0.38
CA GLY A 1019 -37.04 -9.26 1.05
C GLY A 1019 -35.90 -8.58 1.85
N LEU A 1020 -34.74 -8.29 1.24
CA LEU A 1020 -33.64 -7.62 1.93
C LEU A 1020 -33.95 -6.14 2.21
N SER A 1021 -34.21 -5.82 3.49
CA SER A 1021 -34.71 -4.52 3.93
C SER A 1021 -33.76 -3.33 3.76
N SER A 1022 -32.48 -3.56 3.42
CA SER A 1022 -31.48 -2.50 3.21
C SER A 1022 -30.90 -2.46 1.79
N LEU A 1023 -31.39 -3.31 0.88
CA LEU A 1023 -30.81 -3.45 -0.45
C LEU A 1023 -31.14 -2.23 -1.33
N GLU A 1024 -30.11 -1.45 -1.66
CA GLU A 1024 -30.20 -0.24 -2.50
C GLU A 1024 -29.70 -0.48 -3.93
N TYR A 1025 -28.80 -1.44 -4.12
CA TYR A 1025 -28.17 -1.75 -5.40
C TYR A 1025 -28.16 -3.25 -5.66
N LEU A 1026 -28.71 -3.67 -6.80
CA LEU A 1026 -28.69 -5.04 -7.29
C LEU A 1026 -28.04 -5.08 -8.68
N HIS A 1027 -27.09 -6.00 -8.85
CA HIS A 1027 -26.46 -6.26 -10.14
C HIS A 1027 -26.41 -7.75 -10.43
N LEU A 1028 -27.13 -8.15 -11.46
CA LEU A 1028 -27.15 -9.51 -11.97
C LEU A 1028 -26.23 -9.55 -13.21
N VAL A 1029 -25.23 -10.42 -13.19
CA VAL A 1029 -24.20 -10.55 -14.24
C VAL A 1029 -24.17 -12.00 -14.71
N ASP A 1030 -24.19 -12.24 -16.02
CA ASP A 1030 -24.14 -13.61 -16.57
C ASP A 1030 -25.26 -14.46 -15.92
N PHE A 1031 -26.49 -13.96 -16.09
CA PHE A 1031 -27.66 -14.39 -15.34
C PHE A 1031 -28.52 -15.35 -16.17
N TYR A 1032 -28.60 -16.58 -15.69
CA TYR A 1032 -29.51 -17.61 -16.21
C TYR A 1032 -30.70 -17.74 -15.26
N TYR A 1033 -31.91 -17.61 -15.81
CA TYR A 1033 -33.13 -17.90 -15.08
C TYR A 1033 -33.63 -19.31 -15.42
N GLU A 1034 -34.37 -19.96 -14.51
CA GLU A 1034 -34.90 -21.30 -14.78
C GLU A 1034 -35.96 -21.30 -15.90
N SER A 1035 -36.55 -20.14 -16.18
CA SER A 1035 -37.53 -19.91 -17.25
C SER A 1035 -36.98 -18.92 -18.28
N GLU A 1036 -37.51 -18.98 -19.51
CA GLU A 1036 -37.28 -17.96 -20.54
C GLU A 1036 -37.94 -16.61 -20.19
N GLU A 1037 -38.91 -16.63 -19.27
CA GLU A 1037 -39.65 -15.45 -18.80
C GLU A 1037 -39.30 -15.16 -17.33
N TRP A 1038 -38.84 -13.94 -17.04
CA TRP A 1038 -38.57 -13.48 -15.68
C TRP A 1038 -39.80 -12.77 -15.11
N CYS A 1039 -40.66 -13.54 -14.44
CA CYS A 1039 -41.86 -13.05 -13.77
C CYS A 1039 -41.57 -12.75 -12.29
N LEU A 1040 -41.87 -11.53 -11.84
CA LEU A 1040 -41.75 -11.16 -10.43
C LEU A 1040 -43.04 -11.38 -9.64
N GLY A 1041 -44.22 -11.42 -10.27
CA GLY A 1041 -45.50 -11.55 -9.58
C GLY A 1041 -45.65 -10.51 -8.47
N ASP A 1042 -46.00 -10.94 -7.25
CA ASP A 1042 -46.14 -10.08 -6.06
C ASP A 1042 -44.79 -9.70 -5.40
N THR A 1043 -43.66 -10.03 -6.02
CA THR A 1043 -42.33 -9.79 -5.44
C THR A 1043 -41.96 -8.31 -5.52
N THR A 1044 -41.71 -7.70 -4.35
CA THR A 1044 -41.40 -6.27 -4.23
C THR A 1044 -40.00 -6.00 -3.69
N PHE A 1045 -39.23 -5.15 -4.37
CA PHE A 1045 -37.92 -4.66 -3.92
C PHE A 1045 -38.03 -3.28 -3.25
N HIS A 1046 -38.38 -3.26 -1.96
CA HIS A 1046 -38.81 -2.04 -1.26
C HIS A 1046 -37.86 -0.83 -1.26
N LYS A 1047 -36.54 -1.04 -1.22
CA LYS A 1047 -35.53 0.05 -1.14
C LYS A 1047 -34.56 0.08 -2.32
N LEU A 1048 -34.82 -0.71 -3.36
CA LEU A 1048 -33.89 -0.83 -4.47
C LEU A 1048 -33.91 0.45 -5.31
N LYS A 1049 -32.78 1.14 -5.38
CA LYS A 1049 -32.60 2.39 -6.12
C LYS A 1049 -31.88 2.19 -7.45
N PHE A 1050 -31.04 1.16 -7.54
CA PHE A 1050 -30.22 0.90 -8.72
C PHE A 1050 -30.30 -0.57 -9.11
N LEU A 1051 -30.87 -0.85 -10.28
CA LEU A 1051 -30.91 -2.18 -10.87
C LEU A 1051 -30.00 -2.22 -12.09
N LYS A 1052 -29.05 -3.16 -12.09
CA LYS A 1052 -28.21 -3.44 -13.26
C LYS A 1052 -28.34 -4.89 -13.71
N LEU A 1053 -28.66 -5.06 -14.97
CA LEU A 1053 -28.72 -6.35 -15.65
C LEU A 1053 -27.58 -6.37 -16.68
N GLU A 1054 -26.70 -7.34 -16.58
CA GLU A 1054 -25.55 -7.52 -17.48
C GLU A 1054 -25.54 -8.96 -17.99
N GLU A 1055 -25.54 -9.16 -19.31
CA GLU A 1055 -25.54 -10.50 -19.93
C GLU A 1055 -26.70 -11.37 -19.39
N LEU A 1056 -27.94 -10.89 -19.61
CA LEU A 1056 -29.17 -11.55 -19.19
C LEU A 1056 -29.62 -12.56 -20.26
N TYR A 1057 -29.82 -13.82 -19.88
CA TYR A 1057 -30.31 -14.90 -20.75
C TYR A 1057 -31.78 -15.19 -20.52
N VAL A 1058 -32.61 -14.14 -20.61
CA VAL A 1058 -34.07 -14.18 -20.47
C VAL A 1058 -34.66 -13.43 -21.66
N SER A 1059 -35.73 -13.96 -22.28
CA SER A 1059 -36.39 -13.32 -23.43
C SER A 1059 -37.45 -12.32 -23.00
N LYS A 1060 -38.30 -12.64 -22.02
CA LYS A 1060 -39.36 -11.75 -21.52
C LYS A 1060 -39.17 -11.37 -20.06
N TRP A 1061 -39.52 -10.13 -19.73
CA TRP A 1061 -39.52 -9.62 -18.36
C TRP A 1061 -40.92 -9.18 -17.99
N ASP A 1062 -41.47 -9.74 -16.92
CA ASP A 1062 -42.79 -9.41 -16.40
C ASP A 1062 -42.66 -8.84 -14.97
N ALA A 1063 -42.92 -7.53 -14.85
CA ALA A 1063 -42.82 -6.77 -13.62
C ALA A 1063 -43.76 -5.55 -13.65
N SER A 1064 -44.27 -5.16 -12.49
CA SER A 1064 -45.09 -3.94 -12.32
C SER A 1064 -44.30 -2.82 -11.66
N GLU A 1065 -44.87 -1.62 -11.63
CA GLU A 1065 -44.38 -0.48 -10.87
C GLU A 1065 -44.28 -0.78 -9.37
N GLU A 1066 -45.15 -1.66 -8.87
CA GLU A 1066 -45.14 -2.12 -7.48
C GLU A 1066 -43.93 -3.00 -7.17
N SER A 1067 -43.36 -3.70 -8.17
CA SER A 1067 -42.15 -4.51 -7.98
C SER A 1067 -40.93 -3.66 -7.60
N PHE A 1068 -40.87 -2.39 -8.02
CA PHE A 1068 -39.70 -1.52 -7.89
C PHE A 1068 -40.04 -0.07 -7.45
N PRO A 1069 -40.64 0.13 -6.27
CA PRO A 1069 -41.27 1.39 -5.89
C PRO A 1069 -40.30 2.56 -5.64
N GLN A 1070 -38.99 2.29 -5.48
CA GLN A 1070 -37.96 3.31 -5.23
C GLN A 1070 -36.84 3.32 -6.28
N LEU A 1071 -37.04 2.67 -7.43
CA LEU A 1071 -36.00 2.56 -8.45
C LEU A 1071 -35.70 3.94 -9.05
N GLU A 1072 -34.43 4.35 -9.00
CA GLU A 1072 -33.95 5.62 -9.55
C GLU A 1072 -33.20 5.42 -10.87
N THR A 1073 -32.53 4.28 -11.05
CA THR A 1073 -31.73 3.99 -12.25
C THR A 1073 -31.80 2.54 -12.66
N LEU A 1074 -32.16 2.32 -13.92
CA LEU A 1074 -32.10 1.03 -14.60
C LEU A 1074 -30.93 1.01 -15.59
N VAL A 1075 -30.08 -0.02 -15.52
CA VAL A 1075 -28.99 -0.24 -16.47
C VAL A 1075 -29.10 -1.63 -17.06
N ILE A 1076 -29.29 -1.72 -18.37
CA ILE A 1076 -29.27 -2.97 -19.13
C ILE A 1076 -28.02 -2.97 -19.99
N LYS A 1077 -27.18 -3.98 -19.83
CA LYS A 1077 -25.89 -4.08 -20.50
C LYS A 1077 -25.74 -5.44 -21.18
N GLN A 1078 -25.51 -5.46 -22.50
CA GLN A 1078 -25.27 -6.71 -23.25
C GLN A 1078 -26.35 -7.78 -23.07
N CYS A 1079 -27.59 -7.37 -22.88
CA CYS A 1079 -28.72 -8.29 -22.84
C CYS A 1079 -29.27 -8.45 -24.25
N GLU A 1080 -28.72 -9.40 -25.01
CA GLU A 1080 -29.09 -9.59 -26.42
C GLU A 1080 -30.46 -10.25 -26.58
N TYR A 1081 -30.86 -11.10 -25.63
CA TYR A 1081 -32.10 -11.88 -25.67
C TYR A 1081 -33.34 -11.14 -25.17
N LEU A 1082 -33.17 -10.14 -24.30
CA LEU A 1082 -34.28 -9.45 -23.65
C LEU A 1082 -35.07 -8.60 -24.66
N GLU A 1083 -36.33 -8.94 -24.91
CA GLU A 1083 -37.13 -8.32 -25.99
C GLU A 1083 -37.59 -6.90 -25.65
N GLU A 1084 -38.06 -6.65 -24.43
CA GLU A 1084 -38.56 -5.34 -24.02
C GLU A 1084 -38.44 -5.09 -22.51
N ILE A 1085 -38.46 -3.81 -22.13
CA ILE A 1085 -38.65 -3.35 -20.76
C ILE A 1085 -40.16 -3.20 -20.52
N PRO A 1086 -40.72 -3.68 -19.39
CA PRO A 1086 -42.12 -3.51 -19.07
C PRO A 1086 -42.56 -2.04 -19.12
N LEU A 1087 -43.67 -1.75 -19.82
CA LEU A 1087 -44.20 -0.39 -19.96
C LEU A 1087 -44.59 0.23 -18.60
N SER A 1088 -44.93 -0.62 -17.62
CA SER A 1088 -45.21 -0.23 -16.23
C SER A 1088 -44.12 0.64 -15.59
N PHE A 1089 -42.87 0.55 -16.08
CA PHE A 1089 -41.76 1.36 -15.59
C PHE A 1089 -41.95 2.87 -15.82
N ALA A 1090 -42.81 3.27 -16.76
CA ALA A 1090 -43.22 4.66 -16.95
C ALA A 1090 -43.89 5.23 -15.68
N TYR A 1091 -44.61 4.40 -14.92
CA TYR A 1091 -45.35 4.81 -13.72
C TYR A 1091 -44.49 4.83 -12.45
N ILE A 1092 -43.22 4.41 -12.50
CA ILE A 1092 -42.30 4.47 -11.35
C ILE A 1092 -41.85 5.92 -11.15
N GLN A 1093 -42.46 6.61 -10.18
CA GLN A 1093 -42.25 8.03 -9.93
C GLN A 1093 -40.80 8.42 -9.58
N THR A 1094 -40.02 7.49 -9.03
CA THR A 1094 -38.62 7.73 -8.68
C THR A 1094 -37.64 7.51 -9.83
N LEU A 1095 -38.08 6.92 -10.94
CA LEU A 1095 -37.20 6.52 -12.04
C LEU A 1095 -36.73 7.76 -12.81
N LYS A 1096 -35.41 7.98 -12.78
CA LYS A 1096 -34.78 9.16 -13.39
C LYS A 1096 -33.94 8.81 -14.60
N GLN A 1097 -33.51 7.55 -14.73
CA GLN A 1097 -32.51 7.19 -15.73
C GLN A 1097 -32.64 5.74 -16.20
N ILE A 1098 -32.62 5.57 -17.52
CA ILE A 1098 -32.54 4.27 -18.20
C ILE A 1098 -31.27 4.26 -19.05
N LYS A 1099 -30.40 3.26 -18.86
CA LYS A 1099 -29.16 3.11 -19.62
C LYS A 1099 -29.15 1.80 -20.37
N LEU A 1100 -29.15 1.85 -21.69
CA LEU A 1100 -28.91 0.71 -22.56
C LEU A 1100 -27.45 0.74 -23.03
N ILE A 1101 -26.64 -0.21 -22.58
CA ILE A 1101 -25.21 -0.25 -22.87
C ILE A 1101 -24.92 -1.49 -23.71
N TRP A 1102 -24.47 -1.28 -24.94
CA TRP A 1102 -24.13 -2.34 -25.89
C TRP A 1102 -25.33 -3.27 -26.20
N CYS A 1103 -26.55 -2.70 -26.21
CA CYS A 1103 -27.81 -3.38 -26.54
C CYS A 1103 -28.37 -2.99 -27.92
N ASN A 1104 -27.63 -2.20 -28.70
CA ASN A 1104 -28.14 -1.52 -29.90
C ASN A 1104 -28.52 -2.45 -31.06
N ASN A 1105 -28.07 -3.71 -31.04
CA ASN A 1105 -28.51 -4.72 -32.01
C ASN A 1105 -29.94 -5.21 -31.73
N ASN A 1106 -30.41 -5.05 -30.48
CA ASN A 1106 -31.76 -5.41 -30.07
C ASN A 1106 -32.68 -4.18 -30.22
N LYS A 1107 -33.22 -4.02 -31.44
CA LYS A 1107 -34.11 -2.90 -31.80
C LYS A 1107 -35.38 -2.85 -30.97
N SER A 1108 -35.91 -4.02 -30.59
CA SER A 1108 -37.12 -4.14 -29.77
C SER A 1108 -36.89 -3.53 -28.38
N LEU A 1109 -35.78 -3.90 -27.73
CA LEU A 1109 -35.44 -3.40 -26.41
C LEU A 1109 -35.22 -1.88 -26.42
N VAL A 1110 -34.52 -1.38 -27.44
CA VAL A 1110 -34.33 0.06 -27.63
C VAL A 1110 -35.67 0.78 -27.83
N ALA A 1111 -36.55 0.25 -28.69
CA ALA A 1111 -37.88 0.82 -28.91
C ALA A 1111 -38.72 0.84 -27.63
N SER A 1112 -38.65 -0.22 -26.81
CA SER A 1112 -39.37 -0.25 -25.53
C SER A 1112 -38.90 0.82 -24.54
N ALA A 1113 -37.59 1.09 -24.46
CA ALA A 1113 -37.04 2.14 -23.60
C ALA A 1113 -37.44 3.55 -24.07
N VAL A 1114 -37.53 3.76 -25.39
CA VAL A 1114 -38.02 5.01 -25.99
C VAL A 1114 -39.51 5.19 -25.66
N ARG A 1115 -40.34 4.15 -25.87
CA ARG A 1115 -41.77 4.18 -25.53
C ARG A 1115 -42.02 4.55 -24.06
N ILE A 1116 -41.23 4.02 -23.13
CA ILE A 1116 -41.33 4.37 -21.69
C ILE A 1116 -41.06 5.87 -21.47
N LYS A 1117 -40.06 6.44 -22.15
CA LYS A 1117 -39.76 7.86 -22.04
C LYS A 1117 -40.89 8.73 -22.63
N GLU A 1118 -41.38 8.36 -23.81
CA GLU A 1118 -42.50 9.05 -24.48
C GLU A 1118 -43.77 9.02 -23.60
N GLU A 1119 -44.11 7.87 -23.02
CA GLU A 1119 -45.26 7.72 -22.11
C GLU A 1119 -45.15 8.62 -20.86
N VAL A 1120 -43.95 8.82 -20.31
CA VAL A 1120 -43.73 9.74 -19.17
C VAL A 1120 -43.87 11.20 -19.61
N GLU A 1121 -43.35 11.56 -20.77
CA GLU A 1121 -43.48 12.91 -21.32
C GLU A 1121 -44.94 13.27 -21.62
N GLU A 1122 -45.72 12.33 -22.17
CA GLU A 1122 -47.14 12.50 -22.43
C GLU A 1122 -47.97 12.64 -21.15
N ASN A 1123 -47.68 11.83 -20.13
CA ASN A 1123 -48.45 11.82 -18.88
C ASN A 1123 -48.08 12.95 -17.91
N GLU A 1124 -46.80 13.31 -17.80
CA GLU A 1124 -46.31 14.27 -16.79
C GLU A 1124 -45.97 15.66 -17.37
N ALA A 1125 -45.98 15.83 -18.70
CA ALA A 1125 -45.53 17.04 -19.40
C ALA A 1125 -44.11 17.49 -19.01
N THR A 1126 -43.27 16.55 -18.53
CA THR A 1126 -41.89 16.77 -18.12
C THR A 1126 -40.99 15.64 -18.60
N ASP A 1127 -39.81 15.97 -19.15
CA ASP A 1127 -38.76 14.98 -19.47
C ASP A 1127 -38.01 14.56 -18.20
N ARG A 1128 -38.65 13.69 -17.39
CA ARG A 1128 -38.07 13.18 -16.15
C ARG A 1128 -37.01 12.11 -16.38
N ILE A 1129 -37.12 11.32 -17.46
CA ILE A 1129 -36.29 10.15 -17.71
C ILE A 1129 -35.13 10.49 -18.66
N ASP A 1130 -33.92 10.46 -18.11
CA ASP A 1130 -32.68 10.49 -18.87
C ASP A 1130 -32.42 9.10 -19.52
N LEU A 1131 -32.68 9.00 -20.82
CA LEU A 1131 -32.45 7.80 -21.62
C LEU A 1131 -31.08 7.86 -22.30
N ILE A 1132 -30.17 6.98 -21.90
CA ILE A 1132 -28.82 6.92 -22.47
C ILE A 1132 -28.62 5.58 -23.18
N ILE A 1133 -28.39 5.64 -24.50
CA ILE A 1133 -28.09 4.47 -25.32
C ILE A 1133 -26.62 4.54 -25.76
N LYS A 1134 -25.78 3.65 -25.23
CA LYS A 1134 -24.34 3.58 -25.55
C LYS A 1134 -24.03 2.42 -26.47
N LYS A 1135 -23.41 2.72 -27.62
CA LYS A 1135 -22.96 1.71 -28.58
C LYS A 1135 -21.72 0.94 -28.07
N HIS A 1136 -21.44 -0.20 -28.71
CA HIS A 1136 -20.43 -1.18 -28.33
C HIS A 1136 -19.01 -0.59 -28.29
N GLU A 1137 -18.63 0.01 -27.17
CA GLU A 1137 -17.24 0.31 -26.78
C GLU A 1137 -16.72 -0.91 -26.02
N GLY A 1138 -16.33 -1.96 -26.74
CA GLY A 1138 -16.06 -3.25 -26.14
C GLY A 1138 -14.94 -3.31 -25.07
N TYR A 1139 -14.88 -4.47 -24.44
CA TYR A 1139 -14.43 -4.69 -23.07
C TYR A 1139 -13.01 -4.16 -22.73
N LEU A 1140 -12.98 -3.34 -21.68
CA LEU A 1140 -11.83 -3.15 -20.80
C LEU A 1140 -12.06 -3.91 -19.48
N TRP A 1141 -11.46 -5.09 -19.34
CA TRP A 1141 -11.18 -5.67 -18.01
C TRP A 1141 -10.21 -4.73 -17.28
N GLN A 1142 -10.73 -3.83 -16.44
CA GLN A 1142 -9.90 -3.14 -15.45
C GLN A 1142 -9.51 -4.15 -14.36
N LEU A 1143 -8.29 -4.67 -14.43
CA LEU A 1143 -7.68 -5.46 -13.36
C LEU A 1143 -7.52 -4.68 -12.06
#